data_AF-A0A8W8INE2-F1
#
_entry.id   AF-A0A8W8INE2-F1
#
_cell.length_a   1.000
_cell.length_b   1.000
_cell.length_c   1.000
_cell.angle_alpha   90.00
_cell.angle_beta   90.00
_cell.angle_gamma   90.00
#
_symmetry.space_group_name_H-M   'P 1'
#
loop_
_entity.id
_entity.type
_entity.pdbx_description
1 polymer ?
#
loop_
_entity_poly.entity_id
_entity_poly.type
_entity_poly.pdbx_seq_one_letter_code
_entity_poly.pdbx_strand_id
1 'polypeptide(L)'
;MSDMVLKSYPPDRRLCVYLVLCEYISRTARIRKKCDSLFISYTVDTTIFKAHSVRAASVSKAKGNFVPVDDILTKGINLSGGQKQRVSLARAVYQNADVYLLDDPLSAVDANVGKHIFEKVVGPNGILNHKTRILVTHGLTCLPQVDVIIVLKEGEIVEVGSFEELIGHAGSFAEYMKTYLSEKLQNDKIGTLKDDKLSEDMVSIFGSVLNEEERTLLERQLSESVDKSVHTGEVLTVPEFKNSNSDDSQCLPELEDIQKTSYIVGHETDKLVEKITQPEQGLKLILDEKVEHGMVKFAVFWTYLKSVGVVLSMMTVILFVFFNGISIYSHIWLSEWSSDLPIYRNGTNGTIFKEVDIPQRNMRLLVYGALGLLQGIFTIFASLALYVGNIYAGRALHDHLVNNILASPMMFFDTTPTGRILNRFSKDVDVLDTQIGRIYESWLSCLLRVISVPIVIGYSTPYFLIAFLPLAIIYIAVQRFYVATSRQLKRLESTLRSPIYSHFGESINGVATIRAFGQQNVFIQSSENKVDENNRCYYPSIVANRWLAVRLEFVGNSVVFFACLFAVFGRATLTGGTVGLSVTYALNVTQTLNWLVRMTTELETNIIAVERVKEYSEIPREAPLIIAETTPEKTWPQKGEIVFSNYCVRLVLLEELELENLHYCLDYSE
;
A
#
# COMPACT_ATOMS: atom_id res chain seq x y z
N MET A 1 8.37 32.56 -2.23
CA MET A 1 7.87 33.49 -1.18
C MET A 1 9.00 33.89 -0.23
N SER A 2 10.23 34.07 -0.74
CA SER A 2 11.45 34.08 0.10
C SER A 2 12.41 35.26 -0.14
N ASP A 3 12.14 36.17 -1.09
CA ASP A 3 13.17 37.15 -1.52
C ASP A 3 12.72 38.62 -1.52
N MET A 4 11.71 39.00 -0.72
CA MET A 4 11.15 40.35 -0.87
C MET A 4 10.84 41.07 0.45
N VAL A 5 11.78 41.07 1.41
CA VAL A 5 11.72 41.99 2.57
C VAL A 5 13.12 42.38 3.00
N LEU A 6 13.73 43.38 2.35
CA LEU A 6 14.88 44.11 2.87
C LEU A 6 14.85 45.55 2.36
N LYS A 7 14.15 46.43 3.07
CA LYS A 7 14.58 47.82 3.33
C LYS A 7 13.64 48.54 4.30
N SER A 8 14.29 49.36 5.14
CA SER A 8 13.80 50.45 6.01
C SER A 8 12.91 50.12 7.20
N TYR A 9 13.48 50.06 8.43
CA TYR A 9 12.94 50.63 9.69
C TYR A 9 14.08 50.77 10.74
N PRO A 10 13.99 51.68 11.75
CA PRO A 10 15.07 52.07 12.67
C PRO A 10 15.33 51.07 13.83
N PRO A 11 16.42 51.22 14.60
CA PRO A 11 17.08 50.13 15.34
C PRO A 11 16.58 49.81 16.77
N ASP A 12 15.38 50.25 17.18
CA ASP A 12 14.93 50.13 18.58
C ASP A 12 13.83 49.08 18.86
N ARG A 13 13.54 48.22 17.89
CA ARG A 13 12.84 46.95 18.15
C ARG A 13 13.67 45.86 17.50
N ARG A 14 14.20 44.93 18.30
CA ARG A 14 15.07 43.84 17.86
C ARG A 14 14.30 42.89 16.92
N LEU A 15 14.20 43.27 15.65
CA LEU A 15 13.88 42.39 14.54
C LEU A 15 15.19 41.81 14.02
N CYS A 16 15.79 40.90 14.77
CA CYS A 16 16.86 40.05 14.28
C CYS A 16 16.24 38.73 13.82
N VAL A 17 15.87 38.66 12.55
CA VAL A 17 15.47 37.40 11.90
C VAL A 17 16.73 36.61 11.59
N TYR A 18 17.19 35.80 12.54
CA TYR A 18 17.96 34.61 12.20
C TYR A 18 16.96 33.52 11.86
N LEU A 19 16.90 33.15 10.58
CA LEU A 19 16.00 32.13 10.05
C LEU A 19 16.59 30.74 10.34
N VAL A 20 16.65 30.38 11.62
CA VAL A 20 17.01 29.05 12.10
C VAL A 20 16.06 28.73 13.24
N LEU A 21 15.18 27.74 13.05
CA LEU A 21 14.05 27.32 13.91
C LEU A 21 12.74 28.11 13.70
N CYS A 22 12.04 27.82 12.59
CA CYS A 22 10.63 28.21 12.44
C CYS A 22 9.75 26.97 12.47
N GLU A 23 8.72 26.94 13.31
CA GLU A 23 7.69 25.90 13.27
C GLU A 23 6.60 26.27 12.26
N TYR A 24 6.32 25.36 11.33
CA TYR A 24 5.38 25.57 10.22
C TYR A 24 4.23 24.58 10.31
N ILE A 25 3.01 25.09 10.48
CA ILE A 25 1.78 24.34 10.21
C ILE A 25 1.37 24.64 8.78
N SER A 26 1.29 23.60 7.95
CA SER A 26 0.81 23.72 6.57
C SER A 26 -0.71 23.69 6.51
N ARG A 27 -1.31 24.43 5.58
CA ARG A 27 -2.74 24.32 5.21
C ARG A 27 -3.24 22.89 5.05
N THR A 28 -2.38 21.99 4.55
CA THR A 28 -2.66 20.55 4.52
C THR A 28 -2.01 19.88 5.73
N ALA A 29 -2.83 19.40 6.66
CA ALA A 29 -2.35 18.65 7.81
C ALA A 29 -1.69 17.33 7.38
N ARG A 30 -0.43 17.12 7.81
CA ARG A 30 0.40 15.95 7.45
C ARG A 30 0.65 15.04 8.65
N ILE A 31 0.27 13.77 8.49
CA ILE A 31 0.31 12.74 9.54
C ILE A 31 1.05 11.49 9.04
N ARG A 32 1.88 10.90 9.92
CA ARG A 32 2.79 9.78 9.65
C ARG A 32 2.15 8.43 10.01
N LYS A 33 2.58 7.33 9.38
CA LYS A 33 2.04 5.96 9.55
C LYS A 33 2.41 5.23 10.86
N LYS A 34 2.73 5.94 11.95
CA LYS A 34 3.09 5.35 13.26
C LYS A 34 2.81 6.33 14.40
N CYS A 35 2.69 5.83 15.63
CA CYS A 35 2.45 6.58 16.88
C CYS A 35 3.39 7.80 17.07
N ASP A 36 4.56 7.79 16.42
CA ASP A 36 5.53 8.89 16.39
C ASP A 36 5.07 10.13 15.59
N SER A 37 3.88 10.10 14.99
CA SER A 37 3.31 11.27 14.31
C SER A 37 3.07 12.44 15.27
N LEU A 38 2.90 12.15 16.56
CA LEU A 38 2.85 13.13 17.65
C LEU A 38 4.18 13.29 18.38
N PHE A 39 4.97 12.21 18.45
CA PHE A 39 6.22 12.15 19.21
C PHE A 39 7.42 12.17 18.26
N ILE A 40 7.93 13.36 18.01
CA ILE A 40 9.26 13.53 17.44
C ILE A 40 10.27 13.24 18.56
N SER A 41 10.74 12.01 18.72
CA SER A 41 11.97 11.64 19.48
C SER A 41 12.30 12.32 20.83
N TYR A 42 11.33 12.87 21.57
CA TYR A 42 11.52 13.45 22.90
C TYR A 42 11.07 12.45 23.97
N THR A 43 11.80 12.41 25.09
CA THR A 43 11.35 11.73 26.32
C THR A 43 9.98 12.28 26.72
N VAL A 44 8.98 11.40 26.75
CA VAL A 44 7.59 11.77 27.01
C VAL A 44 7.43 12.15 28.49
N ASP A 45 7.21 13.43 28.75
CA ASP A 45 6.64 13.86 30.02
C ASP A 45 5.11 13.72 29.93
N THR A 46 4.61 12.57 30.38
CA THR A 46 3.19 12.17 30.33
C THR A 46 2.25 13.17 31.00
N THR A 47 2.78 14.01 31.90
CA THR A 47 2.05 14.97 32.72
C THR A 47 1.65 16.21 31.92
N ILE A 48 2.58 16.76 31.13
CA ILE A 48 2.35 17.94 30.27
C ILE A 48 1.41 17.59 29.10
N PHE A 49 1.60 16.38 28.55
CA PHE A 49 0.86 15.89 27.38
C PHE A 49 -0.63 15.64 27.66
N LYS A 50 -0.96 14.98 28.79
CA LYS A 50 -2.36 14.73 29.19
C LYS A 50 -3.10 15.99 29.67
N ALA A 51 -2.38 16.94 30.28
CA ALA A 51 -3.01 18.10 30.92
C ALA A 51 -3.33 19.24 29.93
N HIS A 52 -2.41 19.55 29.00
CA HIS A 52 -2.49 20.81 28.24
C HIS A 52 -2.72 20.63 26.73
N SER A 53 -2.05 19.71 26.04
CA SER A 53 -2.08 19.65 24.56
C SER A 53 -3.36 19.00 24.01
N VAL A 54 -3.75 17.84 24.53
CA VAL A 54 -4.92 17.06 24.06
C VAL A 54 -6.24 17.68 24.53
N ARG A 55 -6.24 18.31 25.72
CA ARG A 55 -7.39 19.05 26.26
C ARG A 55 -7.59 20.40 25.56
N ALA A 56 -6.53 21.18 25.32
CA ALA A 56 -6.64 22.50 24.67
C ALA A 56 -6.95 22.43 23.17
N ALA A 57 -6.58 21.35 22.49
CA ALA A 57 -6.98 21.12 21.11
C ALA A 57 -8.42 20.57 20.97
N SER A 58 -9.22 20.45 22.04
CA SER A 58 -10.59 19.90 21.99
C SER A 58 -10.70 18.47 21.47
N VAL A 59 -9.64 17.67 21.50
CA VAL A 59 -9.67 16.27 21.00
C VAL A 59 -10.55 15.38 21.89
N SER A 60 -10.78 15.78 23.14
CA SER A 60 -11.52 15.01 24.16
C SER A 60 -13.05 15.02 24.07
N LYS A 61 -13.67 15.88 23.24
CA LYS A 61 -15.15 16.01 23.20
C LYS A 61 -15.86 14.92 22.36
N ALA A 62 -15.12 14.10 21.61
CA ALA A 62 -15.67 12.91 20.97
C ALA A 62 -15.82 11.78 22.00
N LYS A 63 -16.85 11.86 22.86
CA LYS A 63 -17.27 10.74 23.71
C LYS A 63 -17.90 9.68 22.79
N GLY A 64 -17.24 8.53 22.63
CA GLY A 64 -17.75 7.38 21.86
C GLY A 64 -16.71 6.80 20.89
N ASN A 65 -16.26 7.58 19.91
CA ASN A 65 -15.44 7.07 18.80
C ASN A 65 -13.94 7.26 19.02
N PHE A 66 -13.35 6.56 20.00
CA PHE A 66 -11.91 6.54 20.17
C PHE A 66 -11.29 5.58 19.16
N VAL A 67 -10.89 6.07 17.97
CA VAL A 67 -9.95 5.31 17.13
C VAL A 67 -8.63 5.24 17.91
N PRO A 68 -8.11 4.04 18.24
CA PRO A 68 -6.82 3.93 18.92
C PRO A 68 -5.76 4.75 18.18
N VAL A 69 -5.00 5.58 18.91
CA VAL A 69 -3.93 6.42 18.34
C VAL A 69 -2.88 5.58 17.60
N ASP A 70 -2.82 4.29 17.90
CA ASP A 70 -1.96 3.29 17.28
C ASP A 70 -2.32 2.98 15.81
N ASP A 71 -3.52 3.34 15.35
CA ASP A 71 -4.08 2.96 14.03
C ASP A 71 -4.26 4.13 13.04
N ILE A 72 -3.49 5.22 13.17
CA ILE A 72 -3.55 6.31 12.18
C ILE A 72 -2.96 5.88 10.83
N LEU A 73 -3.82 5.83 9.81
CA LEU A 73 -3.47 5.44 8.43
C LEU A 73 -2.43 6.39 7.81
N THR A 74 -1.72 5.94 6.76
CA THR A 74 -0.93 6.84 5.91
C THR A 74 -1.78 8.02 5.45
N LYS A 75 -1.30 9.26 5.68
CA LYS A 75 -2.06 10.52 5.42
C LYS A 75 -3.32 10.73 6.29
N GLY A 76 -3.53 9.92 7.32
CA GLY A 76 -4.65 10.02 8.26
C GLY A 76 -6.03 9.86 7.61
N ILE A 77 -6.22 8.99 6.62
CA ILE A 77 -7.49 8.84 5.89
C ILE A 77 -8.69 8.63 6.84
N ASN A 78 -8.46 8.01 7.99
CA ASN A 78 -9.45 7.77 9.05
C ASN A 78 -9.80 9.00 9.91
N LEU A 79 -9.14 10.14 9.70
CA LEU A 79 -9.38 11.36 10.46
C LEU A 79 -10.12 12.38 9.59
N SER A 80 -11.12 13.04 10.19
CA SER A 80 -11.77 14.19 9.54
C SER A 80 -10.77 15.33 9.33
N GLY A 81 -11.06 16.24 8.39
CA GLY A 81 -10.19 17.40 8.12
C GLY A 81 -9.83 18.19 9.39
N GLY A 82 -10.84 18.46 10.23
CA GLY A 82 -10.66 19.13 11.51
C GLY A 82 -9.82 18.34 12.51
N GLN A 83 -9.96 17.01 12.58
CA GLN A 83 -9.11 16.18 13.42
C GLN A 83 -7.64 16.25 12.98
N LYS A 84 -7.36 16.21 11.66
CA LYS A 84 -5.99 16.31 11.16
C LYS A 84 -5.34 17.64 11.50
N GLN A 85 -6.08 18.74 11.33
CA GLN A 85 -5.59 20.07 11.69
C GLN A 85 -5.25 20.16 13.18
N ARG A 86 -6.13 19.65 14.05
CA ARG A 86 -5.89 19.61 15.51
C ARG A 86 -4.64 18.82 15.88
N VAL A 87 -4.42 17.65 15.27
CA VAL A 87 -3.21 16.83 15.49
C VAL A 87 -1.95 17.59 15.07
N SER A 88 -1.98 18.24 13.90
CA SER A 88 -0.84 19.04 13.43
C SER A 88 -0.56 20.25 14.33
N LEU A 89 -1.61 20.91 14.84
CA LEU A 89 -1.50 22.02 15.79
C LEU A 89 -0.94 21.57 17.14
N ALA A 90 -1.43 20.46 17.67
CA ALA A 90 -0.91 19.88 18.91
C ALA A 90 0.59 19.56 18.80
N ARG A 91 1.05 19.03 17.66
CA ARG A 91 2.47 18.75 17.42
C ARG A 91 3.34 20.01 17.45
N ALA A 92 2.89 21.11 16.84
CA ALA A 92 3.61 22.38 16.90
C ALA A 92 3.65 22.93 18.33
N VAL A 93 2.49 23.03 18.99
CA VAL A 93 2.43 23.53 20.37
C VAL A 93 3.32 22.73 21.33
N TYR A 94 3.39 21.41 21.14
CA TYR A 94 4.21 20.52 21.96
C TYR A 94 5.72 20.77 21.83
N GLN A 95 6.18 21.23 20.67
CA GLN A 95 7.60 21.44 20.39
C GLN A 95 8.20 22.66 21.11
N ASN A 96 7.36 23.63 21.52
CA ASN A 96 7.74 24.81 22.31
C ASN A 96 8.84 25.70 21.67
N ALA A 97 8.76 26.00 20.38
CA ALA A 97 9.64 27.00 19.75
C ALA A 97 9.37 28.45 20.21
N ASP A 98 10.21 29.37 19.75
CA ASP A 98 10.07 30.81 20.00
C ASP A 98 9.17 31.51 18.97
N VAL A 99 9.06 30.94 17.77
CA VAL A 99 8.29 31.47 16.64
C VAL A 99 7.37 30.40 16.05
N TYR A 100 6.07 30.72 15.99
CA TYR A 100 5.02 29.88 15.44
C TYR A 100 4.47 30.47 14.13
N LEU A 101 4.54 29.71 13.04
CA LEU A 101 3.92 30.05 11.75
C LEU A 101 2.71 29.14 11.51
N LEU A 102 1.52 29.74 11.52
CA LEU A 102 0.24 29.03 11.44
C LEU A 102 -0.46 29.38 10.12
N ASP A 103 -0.52 28.44 9.18
CA ASP A 103 -1.20 28.62 7.88
C ASP A 103 -2.63 28.05 7.93
N ASP A 104 -3.59 28.92 8.23
CA ASP A 104 -5.03 28.69 8.32
C ASP A 104 -5.45 27.46 9.15
N PRO A 105 -5.06 27.41 10.45
CA PRO A 105 -5.24 26.24 11.31
C PRO A 105 -6.70 25.99 11.75
N LEU A 106 -7.64 26.90 11.46
CA LEU A 106 -9.03 26.85 11.94
C LEU A 106 -10.06 26.57 10.83
N SER A 107 -9.64 26.33 9.59
CA SER A 107 -10.55 26.26 8.44
C SER A 107 -11.41 25.00 8.36
N ALA A 108 -10.95 23.86 8.91
CA ALA A 108 -11.67 22.59 8.85
C ALA A 108 -12.34 22.22 10.19
N VAL A 109 -12.41 23.17 11.13
CA VAL A 109 -13.07 22.97 12.43
C VAL A 109 -14.30 23.85 12.54
N ASP A 110 -15.34 23.29 13.15
CA ASP A 110 -16.58 23.96 13.51
C ASP A 110 -16.31 25.20 14.41
N ALA A 111 -17.13 26.25 14.26
CA ALA A 111 -16.89 27.56 14.85
C ALA A 111 -16.65 27.53 16.37
N ASN A 112 -17.40 26.69 17.09
CA ASN A 112 -17.25 26.50 18.54
C ASN A 112 -15.92 25.87 18.93
N VAL A 113 -15.46 24.88 18.17
CA VAL A 113 -14.14 24.27 18.37
C VAL A 113 -13.04 25.23 17.97
N GLY A 114 -13.22 25.98 16.89
CA GLY A 114 -12.30 27.04 16.47
C GLY A 114 -12.10 28.11 17.54
N LYS A 115 -13.20 28.60 18.13
CA LYS A 115 -13.18 29.55 19.25
C LYS A 115 -12.44 28.99 20.46
N HIS A 116 -12.69 27.74 20.83
CA HIS A 116 -11.99 27.09 21.93
C HIS A 116 -10.48 26.99 21.70
N ILE A 117 -10.07 26.56 20.50
CA ILE A 117 -8.65 26.46 20.12
C ILE A 117 -8.01 27.85 20.15
N PHE A 118 -8.68 28.87 19.62
CA PHE A 118 -8.17 30.23 19.64
C PHE A 118 -7.98 30.73 21.08
N GLU A 119 -9.01 30.70 21.92
CA GLU A 119 -8.94 31.20 23.30
C GLU A 119 -7.91 30.47 24.17
N LYS A 120 -7.77 29.15 24.01
CA LYS A 120 -6.90 28.32 24.86
C LYS A 120 -5.49 28.14 24.34
N VAL A 121 -5.24 28.33 23.04
CA VAL A 121 -3.92 28.05 22.44
C VAL A 121 -3.32 29.29 21.81
N VAL A 122 -4.00 29.92 20.85
CA VAL A 122 -3.41 30.93 19.95
C VAL A 122 -3.57 32.37 20.46
N GLY A 123 -4.70 32.67 21.08
CA GLY A 123 -5.12 33.99 21.52
C GLY A 123 -4.31 34.51 22.71
N PRO A 124 -4.60 35.75 23.17
CA PRO A 124 -3.81 36.44 24.19
C PRO A 124 -3.80 35.74 25.55
N ASN A 125 -4.85 34.96 25.86
CA ASN A 125 -4.96 34.16 27.08
C ASN A 125 -4.56 32.68 26.86
N GLY A 126 -4.05 32.34 25.68
CA GLY A 126 -3.69 30.98 25.31
C GLY A 126 -2.30 30.56 25.79
N ILE A 127 -1.99 29.27 25.64
CA ILE A 127 -0.69 28.69 26.01
C ILE A 127 0.48 29.38 25.29
N LEU A 128 0.27 29.84 24.05
CA LEU A 128 1.31 30.46 23.24
C LEU A 128 1.47 31.98 23.48
N ASN A 129 0.77 32.57 24.46
CA ASN A 129 0.66 34.03 24.64
C ASN A 129 2.00 34.78 24.73
N HIS A 130 3.04 34.15 25.26
CA HIS A 130 4.38 34.70 25.47
C HIS A 130 5.35 34.41 24.31
N LYS A 131 4.88 33.75 23.24
CA LYS A 131 5.66 33.37 22.05
C LYS A 131 5.33 34.27 20.86
N THR A 132 6.23 34.35 19.87
CA THR A 132 5.92 35.06 18.62
C THR A 132 5.01 34.20 17.76
N ARG A 133 3.87 34.73 17.33
CA ARG A 133 2.85 33.99 16.57
C ARG A 133 2.51 34.75 15.29
N ILE A 134 2.63 34.11 14.14
CA ILE A 134 2.18 34.64 12.84
C ILE A 134 1.08 33.71 12.34
N LEU A 135 -0.14 34.24 12.22
CA LEU A 135 -1.33 33.52 11.80
C LEU A 135 -1.80 34.04 10.45
N VAL A 136 -1.90 33.16 9.47
CA VAL A 136 -2.60 33.42 8.21
C VAL A 136 -3.98 32.78 8.32
N THR A 137 -5.05 33.53 8.07
CA THR A 137 -6.42 32.99 8.18
C THR A 137 -7.39 33.73 7.28
N HIS A 138 -8.43 33.02 6.86
CA HIS A 138 -9.63 33.61 6.25
C HIS A 138 -10.75 33.87 7.26
N GLY A 139 -10.59 33.38 8.50
CA GLY A 139 -11.58 33.53 9.56
C GLY A 139 -11.51 34.90 10.22
N LEU A 140 -12.52 35.73 10.00
CA LEU A 140 -12.56 37.12 10.48
C LEU A 140 -12.80 37.26 11.99
N THR A 141 -13.28 36.20 12.65
CA THR A 141 -13.68 36.22 14.07
C THR A 141 -12.52 36.44 15.04
N CYS A 142 -11.29 36.18 14.61
CA CYS A 142 -10.10 36.33 15.46
C CYS A 142 -9.36 37.65 15.28
N LEU A 143 -9.67 38.42 14.22
CA LEU A 143 -8.97 39.65 13.86
C LEU A 143 -9.02 40.76 14.93
N PRO A 144 -10.12 40.95 15.70
CA PRO A 144 -10.14 41.98 16.74
C PRO A 144 -9.18 41.72 17.91
N GLN A 145 -8.71 40.47 18.08
CA GLN A 145 -7.87 40.06 19.21
C GLN A 145 -6.39 39.93 18.84
N VAL A 146 -5.98 40.35 17.64
CA VAL A 146 -4.57 40.29 17.21
C VAL A 146 -3.90 41.67 17.34
N ASP A 147 -2.60 41.66 17.59
CA ASP A 147 -1.84 42.89 17.83
C ASP A 147 -1.63 43.72 16.54
N VAL A 148 -1.34 43.04 15.43
CA VAL A 148 -1.05 43.67 14.12
C VAL A 148 -1.60 42.79 12.99
N ILE A 149 -2.26 43.43 12.03
CA ILE A 149 -2.79 42.82 10.80
C ILE A 149 -1.95 43.32 9.62
N ILE A 150 -1.59 42.40 8.72
CA ILE A 150 -0.88 42.69 7.48
C ILE A 150 -1.78 42.27 6.33
N VAL A 151 -2.11 43.21 5.45
CA VAL A 151 -3.00 43.01 4.31
C VAL A 151 -2.17 42.84 3.05
N LEU A 152 -2.31 41.68 2.40
CA LEU A 152 -1.61 41.35 1.16
C LEU A 152 -2.59 41.37 -0.02
N LYS A 153 -2.22 42.08 -1.10
CA LYS A 153 -2.95 42.08 -2.37
C LYS A 153 -1.95 41.91 -3.50
N GLU A 154 -2.21 40.98 -4.41
CA GLU A 154 -1.36 40.71 -5.60
C GLU A 154 0.12 40.44 -5.28
N GLY A 155 0.42 39.94 -4.07
CA GLY A 155 1.77 39.64 -3.62
C GLY A 155 2.51 40.82 -2.98
N GLU A 156 1.89 41.99 -2.86
CA GLU A 156 2.42 43.17 -2.19
C GLU A 156 1.67 43.47 -0.87
N ILE A 157 2.38 44.06 0.09
CA ILE A 157 1.79 44.51 1.36
C ILE A 157 1.12 45.88 1.09
N VAL A 158 -0.20 45.93 1.21
CA VAL A 158 -0.98 47.14 0.94
C VAL A 158 -1.14 47.98 2.21
N GLU A 159 -1.48 47.34 3.33
CA GLU A 159 -1.77 48.00 4.60
C GLU A 159 -1.24 47.16 5.77
N VAL A 160 -0.79 47.85 6.82
CA VAL A 160 -0.35 47.24 8.09
C VAL A 160 -0.84 48.11 9.24
N GLY A 161 -1.48 47.52 10.23
CA GLY A 161 -1.99 48.25 11.40
C GLY A 161 -2.76 47.35 12.36
N SER A 162 -3.22 47.91 13.46
CA SER A 162 -4.20 47.26 14.34
C SER A 162 -5.57 47.20 13.66
N PHE A 163 -6.46 46.36 14.18
CA PHE A 163 -7.81 46.21 13.64
C PHE A 163 -8.59 47.54 13.60
N GLU A 164 -8.49 48.35 14.66
CA GLU A 164 -9.14 49.66 14.76
C GLU A 164 -8.57 50.68 13.75
N GLU A 165 -7.24 50.71 13.59
CA GLU A 165 -6.57 51.59 12.62
C GLU A 165 -6.96 51.26 11.18
N LEU A 166 -6.98 49.97 10.82
CA LEU A 166 -7.29 49.53 9.45
C LEU A 166 -8.77 49.76 9.08
N ILE A 167 -9.68 49.63 10.04
CA ILE A 167 -11.07 50.01 9.84
C ILE A 167 -11.20 51.53 9.67
N GLY A 168 -10.49 52.31 10.49
CA GLY A 168 -10.53 53.77 10.45
C GLY A 168 -10.01 54.39 9.15
N HIS A 169 -9.04 53.74 8.49
CA HIS A 169 -8.46 54.22 7.23
C HIS A 169 -9.37 54.08 6.00
N ALA A 170 -10.51 53.36 6.11
CA ALA A 170 -11.41 53.08 4.99
C ALA A 170 -10.68 52.54 3.73
N GLY A 171 -9.58 51.82 3.95
CA GLY A 171 -8.72 51.28 2.90
C GLY A 171 -9.22 49.95 2.32
N SER A 172 -8.32 49.23 1.65
CA SER A 172 -8.64 47.96 0.99
C SER A 172 -9.15 46.90 1.97
N PHE A 173 -8.69 46.94 3.23
CA PHE A 173 -9.18 46.03 4.28
C PHE A 173 -10.62 46.35 4.69
N ALA A 174 -10.94 47.62 4.91
CA ALA A 174 -12.30 48.03 5.31
C ALA A 174 -13.32 47.71 4.21
N GLU A 175 -12.97 47.93 2.93
CA GLU A 175 -13.79 47.56 1.78
C GLU A 175 -14.05 46.03 1.74
N TYR A 176 -13.00 45.22 1.91
CA TYR A 176 -13.13 43.77 1.97
C TYR A 176 -14.07 43.30 3.10
N MET A 177 -13.96 43.90 4.28
CA MET A 177 -14.83 43.59 5.42
C MET A 177 -16.30 43.94 5.13
N LYS A 178 -16.58 45.08 4.47
CA LYS A 178 -17.94 45.46 4.05
C LYS A 178 -18.53 44.44 3.09
N THR A 179 -17.79 44.09 2.03
CA THR A 179 -18.25 43.11 1.03
C THR A 179 -18.56 41.76 1.66
N TYR A 180 -17.68 41.28 2.55
CA TYR A 180 -17.88 40.00 3.23
C TYR A 180 -19.14 39.98 4.11
N LEU A 181 -19.37 41.05 4.88
CA LEU A 181 -20.56 41.16 5.74
C LEU A 181 -21.84 41.19 4.90
N SER A 182 -21.86 41.98 3.82
CA SER A 182 -23.01 42.08 2.93
C SER A 182 -23.35 40.75 2.25
N GLU A 183 -22.35 39.97 1.81
CA GLU A 183 -22.57 38.62 1.25
C GLU A 183 -23.11 37.63 2.29
N LYS A 184 -22.60 37.68 3.52
CA LYS A 184 -23.04 36.77 4.59
C LYS A 184 -24.49 37.05 5.00
N LEU A 185 -24.88 38.32 5.06
CA LEU A 185 -26.26 38.75 5.33
C LEU A 185 -27.25 38.35 4.22
N GLN A 186 -26.77 38.18 2.98
CA GLN A 186 -27.60 37.74 1.85
C GLN A 186 -27.75 36.21 1.76
N ASN A 187 -26.72 35.45 2.13
CA ASN A 187 -26.69 34.00 1.97
C ASN A 187 -27.35 33.21 3.12
N ASP A 188 -27.32 33.73 4.35
CA ASP A 188 -27.96 33.06 5.49
C ASP A 188 -29.48 33.30 5.49
N LYS A 189 -30.22 32.50 4.72
CA LYS A 189 -31.66 32.28 5.00
C LYS A 189 -31.79 31.65 6.39
N ILE A 190 -32.42 32.39 7.30
CA ILE A 190 -33.01 31.99 8.59
C ILE A 190 -32.72 30.54 8.99
N GLY A 191 -31.80 30.33 9.94
CA GLY A 191 -31.83 29.07 10.67
C GLY A 191 -30.64 28.60 11.50
N THR A 192 -29.53 29.31 11.70
CA THR A 192 -28.50 28.84 12.66
C THR A 192 -27.64 29.97 13.23
N LEU A 193 -28.22 30.86 14.02
CA LEU A 193 -27.48 31.71 14.96
C LEU A 193 -28.16 31.57 16.32
N LYS A 194 -27.65 30.66 17.15
CA LYS A 194 -28.11 30.40 18.52
C LYS A 194 -27.09 30.81 19.59
N ASP A 195 -26.16 31.71 19.26
CA ASP A 195 -25.20 32.24 20.22
C ASP A 195 -25.36 33.75 20.37
N ASP A 196 -26.17 34.14 21.36
CA ASP A 196 -26.56 35.52 21.71
C ASP A 196 -25.38 36.46 22.03
N LYS A 197 -24.15 35.94 22.20
CA LYS A 197 -22.95 36.75 22.48
C LYS A 197 -22.10 37.10 21.25
N LEU A 198 -22.16 36.29 20.18
CA LEU A 198 -21.33 36.52 18.99
C LEU A 198 -21.94 37.60 18.07
N SER A 199 -23.27 37.74 18.14
CA SER A 199 -24.05 38.74 17.41
C SER A 199 -23.85 40.14 17.97
N GLU A 200 -23.83 40.32 19.30
CA GLU A 200 -23.57 41.62 19.94
C GLU A 200 -22.16 42.16 19.67
N ASP A 201 -21.13 41.30 19.76
CA ASP A 201 -19.74 41.71 19.50
C ASP A 201 -19.53 42.09 18.02
N MET A 202 -20.13 41.36 17.06
CA MET A 202 -20.04 41.74 15.64
C MET A 202 -20.78 43.06 15.34
N VAL A 203 -21.94 43.30 15.96
CA VAL A 203 -22.69 44.56 15.78
C VAL A 203 -21.93 45.74 16.38
N SER A 204 -21.32 45.56 17.56
CA SER A 204 -20.46 46.57 18.20
C SER A 204 -19.24 46.92 17.36
N ILE A 205 -18.58 45.91 16.78
CA ILE A 205 -17.31 46.06 16.07
C ILE A 205 -17.52 46.59 14.64
N PHE A 206 -18.63 46.25 13.97
CA PHE A 206 -18.89 46.62 12.57
C PHE A 206 -19.89 47.76 12.38
N GLY A 207 -20.58 48.19 13.45
CA GLY A 207 -21.52 49.31 13.39
C GLY A 207 -20.91 50.66 12.99
N SER A 208 -19.58 50.80 13.09
CA SER A 208 -18.82 51.99 12.62
C SER A 208 -18.44 51.94 11.14
N VAL A 209 -18.58 50.78 10.48
CA VAL A 209 -18.09 50.52 9.11
C VAL A 209 -19.23 50.52 8.09
N LEU A 210 -20.44 50.18 8.53
CA LEU A 210 -21.65 50.05 7.72
C LEU A 210 -22.34 51.41 7.51
N ASN A 211 -22.94 51.62 6.34
CA ASN A 211 -23.80 52.79 6.10
C ASN A 211 -25.10 52.70 6.94
N GLU A 212 -25.79 53.83 7.20
CA GLU A 212 -27.04 53.83 8.01
C GLU A 212 -28.10 52.83 7.49
N GLU A 213 -28.23 52.66 6.17
CA GLU A 213 -29.14 51.68 5.55
C GLU A 213 -28.74 50.22 5.81
N GLU A 214 -27.44 49.92 5.83
CA GLU A 214 -26.94 48.55 6.06
C GLU A 214 -27.01 48.19 7.55
N ARG A 215 -26.74 49.16 8.42
CA ARG A 215 -26.84 49.03 9.87
C ARG A 215 -28.28 48.80 10.32
N THR A 216 -29.23 49.52 9.73
CA THR A 216 -30.66 49.32 9.96
C THR A 216 -31.16 47.98 9.42
N LEU A 217 -30.62 47.48 8.28
CA LEU A 217 -30.92 46.13 7.79
C LEU A 217 -30.44 45.04 8.77
N LEU A 218 -29.23 45.20 9.30
CA LEU A 218 -28.61 44.29 10.28
C LEU A 218 -29.37 44.28 11.61
N GLU A 219 -29.73 45.46 12.13
CA GLU A 219 -30.55 45.62 13.33
C GLU A 219 -31.97 45.05 13.12
N ARG A 220 -32.56 45.22 11.93
CA ARG A 220 -33.87 44.66 11.56
C ARG A 220 -33.86 43.13 11.47
N GLN A 221 -32.79 42.54 10.94
CA GLN A 221 -32.63 41.08 10.87
C GLN A 221 -32.34 40.46 12.25
N LEU A 222 -31.60 41.16 13.12
CA LEU A 222 -31.39 40.72 14.52
C LEU A 222 -32.69 40.80 15.33
N SER A 223 -33.46 41.88 15.20
CA SER A 223 -34.75 42.05 15.91
C SER A 223 -35.80 41.02 15.46
N GLU A 224 -35.87 40.69 14.16
CA GLU A 224 -36.73 39.60 13.66
C GLU A 224 -36.36 38.22 14.23
N SER A 225 -35.09 38.00 14.60
CA SER A 225 -34.65 36.77 15.26
C SER A 225 -35.02 36.71 16.76
N VAL A 226 -35.09 37.86 17.42
CA VAL A 226 -35.52 37.99 18.83
C VAL A 226 -37.04 37.85 18.94
N ASP A 227 -37.81 38.41 18.00
CA ASP A 227 -39.28 38.34 18.01
C ASP A 227 -39.83 36.92 17.76
N LYS A 228 -39.11 36.08 17.01
CA LYS A 228 -39.46 34.65 16.88
C LYS A 228 -39.27 33.84 18.17
N SER A 229 -38.49 34.33 19.13
CA SER A 229 -38.37 33.70 20.45
C SER A 229 -39.53 34.04 21.40
N VAL A 230 -40.26 35.13 21.13
CA VAL A 230 -41.33 35.65 22.00
C VAL A 230 -42.71 35.08 21.64
N HIS A 231 -42.91 34.55 20.42
CA HIS A 231 -44.21 34.04 19.95
C HIS A 231 -44.42 32.51 20.04
N THR A 232 -43.66 31.80 20.87
CA THR A 232 -44.02 30.43 21.32
C THR A 232 -44.27 30.40 22.83
N GLY A 233 -45.09 31.33 23.29
CA GLY A 233 -45.69 31.31 24.63
C GLY A 233 -47.19 31.01 24.54
N GLU A 234 -47.56 29.81 24.07
CA GLU A 234 -48.93 29.32 24.24
C GLU A 234 -48.98 28.27 25.36
N VAL A 235 -49.89 28.54 26.28
CA VAL A 235 -50.11 27.86 27.56
C VAL A 235 -50.64 26.44 27.31
N LEU A 236 -49.84 25.43 27.67
CA LEU A 236 -50.35 24.12 28.05
C LEU A 236 -50.24 23.99 29.57
N THR A 237 -51.40 24.05 30.20
CA THR A 237 -51.64 23.89 31.63
C THR A 237 -51.13 22.54 32.11
N VAL A 238 -50.16 22.58 33.03
CA VAL A 238 -49.78 21.43 33.87
C VAL A 238 -50.84 21.30 34.97
N PRO A 239 -51.49 20.14 35.17
CA PRO A 239 -52.27 19.93 36.37
C PRO A 239 -51.32 19.74 37.56
N GLU A 240 -51.36 20.70 38.49
CA GLU A 240 -50.81 20.53 39.84
C GLU A 240 -51.48 19.35 40.54
N PHE A 241 -50.67 18.41 41.05
CA PHE A 241 -51.11 17.49 42.09
C PHE A 241 -50.37 17.77 43.40
N LYS A 242 -51.18 18.08 44.42
CA LYS A 242 -50.80 18.48 45.78
C LYS A 242 -50.16 17.34 46.57
N ASN A 243 -49.17 17.70 47.39
CA ASN A 243 -48.76 16.93 48.56
C ASN A 243 -49.80 17.04 49.68
N SER A 244 -50.20 15.91 50.26
CA SER A 244 -50.46 15.77 51.71
C SER A 244 -50.69 14.31 52.14
N ASN A 245 -49.86 13.88 53.10
CA ASN A 245 -50.16 13.07 54.29
C ASN A 245 -50.35 11.53 54.20
N SER A 246 -49.36 10.85 54.81
CA SER A 246 -49.44 9.85 55.91
C SER A 246 -50.45 8.68 55.85
N ASP A 247 -49.95 7.45 55.74
CA ASP A 247 -49.80 6.46 56.85
C ASP A 247 -49.81 5.00 56.34
N ASP A 248 -48.90 4.21 56.90
CA ASP A 248 -48.92 2.74 57.11
C ASP A 248 -49.00 1.81 55.87
N SER A 249 -48.16 0.78 55.68
CA SER A 249 -47.49 -0.07 56.66
C SER A 249 -46.61 -1.14 55.96
N GLN A 250 -45.51 -1.53 56.63
CA GLN A 250 -44.84 -2.86 56.60
C GLN A 250 -44.10 -3.31 55.33
N CYS A 251 -42.93 -3.97 55.34
CA CYS A 251 -41.82 -4.21 56.27
C CYS A 251 -40.78 -4.96 55.41
N LEU A 252 -39.50 -4.61 55.52
CA LEU A 252 -38.39 -5.45 55.05
C LEU A 252 -38.26 -6.69 55.94
N PRO A 253 -37.55 -7.74 55.49
CA PRO A 253 -36.26 -7.93 56.15
C PRO A 253 -35.11 -8.29 55.19
N GLU A 254 -33.94 -7.75 55.53
CA GLU A 254 -32.62 -8.31 55.25
C GLU A 254 -32.45 -9.68 55.93
N LEU A 255 -31.63 -10.58 55.36
CA LEU A 255 -30.42 -11.11 56.01
C LEU A 255 -29.78 -12.27 55.22
N GLU A 256 -28.47 -12.11 55.08
CA GLU A 256 -27.32 -13.00 54.88
C GLU A 256 -27.44 -14.54 54.85
N ASP A 257 -26.41 -15.08 54.17
CA ASP A 257 -25.76 -16.39 54.33
C ASP A 257 -26.50 -17.66 53.94
N ILE A 258 -26.09 -18.26 52.80
CA ILE A 258 -25.71 -19.69 52.73
C ILE A 258 -24.55 -19.88 51.72
N GLN A 259 -23.33 -20.03 52.26
CA GLN A 259 -22.26 -20.81 51.65
C GLN A 259 -22.67 -22.29 51.54
N LYS A 260 -22.14 -22.96 50.50
CA LYS A 260 -22.10 -24.41 50.21
C LYS A 260 -23.16 -24.92 49.22
N THR A 261 -22.79 -24.95 47.95
CA THR A 261 -22.80 -26.24 47.22
C THR A 261 -21.68 -26.25 46.17
N SER A 262 -20.55 -26.82 46.58
CA SER A 262 -19.51 -27.34 45.70
C SER A 262 -19.99 -28.62 45.00
N TYR A 263 -19.72 -28.73 43.70
CA TYR A 263 -19.19 -29.90 42.96
C TYR A 263 -19.81 -30.09 41.56
N ILE A 264 -18.91 -30.10 40.55
CA ILE A 264 -19.02 -30.64 39.17
C ILE A 264 -19.83 -29.72 38.24
N VAL A 265 -19.26 -28.93 37.33
CA VAL A 265 -18.48 -29.33 36.14
C VAL A 265 -17.42 -28.24 35.83
N GLY A 266 -16.16 -28.51 36.17
CA GLY A 266 -15.02 -27.77 35.64
C GLY A 266 -14.58 -28.43 34.33
N HIS A 267 -14.87 -27.79 33.20
CA HIS A 267 -14.09 -27.95 31.96
C HIS A 267 -14.43 -26.94 30.83
N GLU A 268 -15.47 -26.10 30.99
CA GLU A 268 -15.88 -25.12 29.97
C GLU A 268 -15.57 -23.66 30.33
N THR A 269 -15.38 -23.33 31.60
CA THR A 269 -15.13 -21.94 32.04
C THR A 269 -13.69 -21.47 31.77
N ASP A 270 -12.70 -22.37 31.78
CA ASP A 270 -11.31 -21.99 31.54
C ASP A 270 -11.06 -21.61 30.07
N LYS A 271 -11.80 -22.21 29.13
CA LYS A 271 -11.75 -21.82 27.70
C LYS A 271 -12.45 -20.49 27.42
N LEU A 272 -13.40 -20.09 28.26
CA LEU A 272 -14.10 -18.80 28.16
C LEU A 272 -13.28 -17.67 28.80
N VAL A 273 -12.61 -17.94 29.93
CA VAL A 273 -11.72 -16.97 30.59
C VAL A 273 -10.43 -16.78 29.79
N GLU A 274 -9.89 -17.83 29.15
CA GLU A 274 -8.72 -17.70 28.26
C GLU A 274 -9.05 -16.94 26.95
N LYS A 275 -10.33 -16.91 26.54
CA LYS A 275 -10.83 -16.08 25.43
C LYS A 275 -11.03 -14.61 25.80
N ILE A 276 -11.28 -14.32 27.08
CA ILE A 276 -11.48 -12.97 27.62
C ILE A 276 -10.14 -12.34 28.05
N THR A 277 -9.09 -13.14 28.26
CA THR A 277 -7.76 -12.67 28.69
C THR A 277 -6.75 -12.59 27.53
N GLN A 278 -7.21 -12.39 26.29
CA GLN A 278 -6.33 -11.90 25.23
C GLN A 278 -6.35 -10.37 25.31
N PRO A 279 -5.19 -9.69 25.38
CA PRO A 279 -5.16 -8.24 25.27
C PRO A 279 -5.82 -7.89 23.94
N GLU A 280 -6.85 -7.04 23.98
CA GLU A 280 -7.51 -6.50 22.78
C GLU A 280 -6.43 -6.10 21.78
N GLN A 281 -6.29 -6.90 20.72
CA GLN A 281 -5.49 -6.50 19.59
C GLN A 281 -6.19 -5.28 19.02
N GLY A 282 -5.56 -4.11 19.16
CA GLY A 282 -6.04 -2.86 18.57
C GLY A 282 -6.54 -3.10 17.14
N LEU A 283 -7.73 -2.58 16.87
CA LEU A 283 -8.51 -2.81 15.66
C LEU A 283 -7.76 -2.25 14.43
N LYS A 284 -6.79 -3.00 13.90
CA LYS A 284 -6.00 -2.60 12.74
C LYS A 284 -6.90 -2.40 11.51
N LEU A 285 -7.15 -1.14 11.16
CA LEU A 285 -7.98 -0.75 10.00
C LEU A 285 -7.44 -1.25 8.66
N ILE A 286 -6.11 -1.32 8.49
CA ILE A 286 -5.50 -1.95 7.33
C ILE A 286 -5.29 -3.41 7.67
N LEU A 287 -5.99 -4.28 6.95
CA LEU A 287 -5.60 -5.68 6.88
C LEU A 287 -4.17 -5.75 6.32
N ASP A 288 -3.23 -6.09 7.21
CA ASP A 288 -1.90 -6.52 6.83
C ASP A 288 -2.07 -7.63 5.78
N GLU A 289 -1.33 -7.53 4.67
CA GLU A 289 -1.44 -8.49 3.56
C GLU A 289 -1.25 -9.89 4.14
N LYS A 290 -2.25 -10.77 3.95
CA LYS A 290 -2.12 -12.19 4.32
C LYS A 290 -1.07 -12.79 3.41
N VAL A 291 0.18 -12.79 3.86
CA VAL A 291 1.25 -13.49 3.17
C VAL A 291 0.96 -14.98 3.35
N GLU A 292 0.43 -15.65 2.31
CA GLU A 292 0.23 -17.10 2.37
C GLU A 292 1.57 -17.79 2.71
N HIS A 293 1.62 -18.40 3.89
CA HIS A 293 2.79 -19.11 4.39
C HIS A 293 2.79 -20.54 3.81
N GLY A 294 3.55 -20.79 2.73
CA GLY A 294 3.65 -22.15 2.21
C GLY A 294 4.46 -22.31 0.94
N MET A 295 4.47 -23.53 0.39
CA MET A 295 4.82 -23.75 -1.02
C MET A 295 3.66 -23.24 -1.89
N VAL A 296 3.97 -22.67 -3.06
CA VAL A 296 2.93 -22.24 -4.00
C VAL A 296 2.08 -23.46 -4.38
N LYS A 297 0.76 -23.35 -4.24
CA LYS A 297 -0.16 -24.43 -4.59
C LYS A 297 -0.04 -24.72 -6.08
N PHE A 298 0.04 -26.00 -6.47
CA PHE A 298 0.06 -26.41 -7.88
C PHE A 298 -1.13 -25.85 -8.68
N ALA A 299 -2.25 -25.59 -8.00
CA ALA A 299 -3.43 -24.93 -8.56
C ALA A 299 -3.13 -23.55 -9.19
N VAL A 300 -2.14 -22.80 -8.70
CA VAL A 300 -1.76 -21.49 -9.25
C VAL A 300 -1.10 -21.67 -10.62
N PHE A 301 -0.17 -22.64 -10.74
CA PHE A 301 0.44 -23.00 -12.03
C PHE A 301 -0.62 -23.45 -13.03
N TRP A 302 -1.55 -24.30 -12.60
CA TRP A 302 -2.66 -24.73 -13.44
C TRP A 302 -3.57 -23.57 -13.87
N THR A 303 -3.82 -22.61 -12.98
CA THR A 303 -4.62 -21.42 -13.33
C THR A 303 -3.92 -20.61 -14.41
N TYR A 304 -2.61 -20.39 -14.30
CA TYR A 304 -1.82 -19.70 -15.32
C TYR A 304 -1.85 -20.43 -16.67
N LEU A 305 -1.60 -21.75 -16.68
CA LEU A 305 -1.65 -22.56 -17.91
C LEU A 305 -3.05 -22.58 -18.54
N LYS A 306 -4.11 -22.54 -17.72
CA LYS A 306 -5.49 -22.42 -18.19
C LYS A 306 -5.74 -21.06 -18.84
N SER A 307 -5.20 -19.97 -18.29
CA SER A 307 -5.30 -18.63 -18.88
C SER A 307 -4.54 -18.48 -20.21
N VAL A 308 -3.44 -19.22 -20.40
CA VAL A 308 -2.76 -19.33 -21.71
C VAL A 308 -3.63 -20.08 -22.73
N GLY A 309 -4.44 -21.01 -22.27
CA GLY A 309 -5.18 -21.97 -23.08
C GLY A 309 -4.48 -23.32 -23.11
N VAL A 310 -5.22 -24.38 -22.78
CA VAL A 310 -4.69 -25.75 -22.62
C VAL A 310 -4.04 -26.26 -23.91
N VAL A 311 -4.65 -25.98 -25.07
CA VAL A 311 -4.14 -26.41 -26.37
C VAL A 311 -2.79 -25.76 -26.68
N LEU A 312 -2.69 -24.44 -26.50
CA LEU A 312 -1.48 -23.68 -26.79
C LEU A 312 -0.34 -24.09 -25.83
N SER A 313 -0.66 -24.27 -24.54
CA SER A 313 0.30 -24.76 -23.54
C SER A 313 0.86 -26.14 -23.88
N MET A 314 0.00 -27.10 -24.25
CA MET A 314 0.43 -28.44 -24.66
C MET A 314 1.27 -28.40 -25.94
N MET A 315 0.87 -27.57 -26.91
CA MET A 315 1.62 -27.38 -28.15
C MET A 315 3.03 -26.85 -27.88
N THR A 316 3.19 -25.87 -26.98
CA THR A 316 4.51 -25.33 -26.59
C THR A 316 5.42 -26.42 -26.03
N VAL A 317 4.92 -27.25 -25.10
CA VAL A 317 5.72 -28.34 -24.50
C VAL A 317 6.16 -29.33 -25.58
N ILE A 318 5.25 -29.72 -26.47
CA ILE A 318 5.54 -30.65 -27.56
C ILE A 318 6.63 -30.09 -28.49
N LEU A 319 6.53 -28.82 -28.89
CA LEU A 319 7.52 -28.18 -29.76
C LEU A 319 8.91 -28.11 -29.10
N PHE A 320 8.99 -27.83 -27.79
CA PHE A 320 10.25 -27.83 -27.06
C PHE A 320 10.88 -29.23 -26.94
N VAL A 321 10.06 -30.28 -26.81
CA VAL A 321 10.52 -31.68 -26.81
C VAL A 321 11.07 -32.05 -28.18
N PHE A 322 10.39 -31.70 -29.28
CA PHE A 322 10.90 -31.95 -30.63
C PHE A 322 12.19 -31.17 -30.92
N PHE A 323 12.24 -29.90 -30.53
CA PHE A 323 13.45 -29.08 -30.63
C PHE A 323 14.65 -29.75 -29.94
N ASN A 324 14.48 -30.21 -28.69
CA ASN A 324 15.53 -30.91 -27.95
C ASN A 324 15.86 -32.27 -28.57
N GLY A 325 14.86 -33.04 -29.00
CA GLY A 325 15.06 -34.34 -29.64
C GLY A 325 15.88 -34.24 -30.93
N ILE A 326 15.57 -33.26 -31.79
CA ILE A 326 16.32 -33.00 -33.03
C ILE A 326 17.75 -32.56 -32.71
N SER A 327 17.94 -31.73 -31.67
CA SER A 327 19.28 -31.34 -31.21
C SER A 327 20.10 -32.55 -30.77
N ILE A 328 19.55 -33.43 -29.94
CA ILE A 328 20.21 -34.67 -29.51
C ILE A 328 20.57 -35.53 -30.72
N TYR A 329 19.63 -35.72 -31.64
CA TYR A 329 19.85 -36.53 -32.83
C TYR A 329 20.94 -35.93 -33.74
N SER A 330 20.95 -34.61 -33.93
CA SER A 330 22.01 -33.91 -34.68
C SER A 330 23.40 -34.14 -34.08
N HIS A 331 23.51 -34.15 -32.74
CA HIS A 331 24.75 -34.45 -32.05
C HIS A 331 25.17 -35.93 -32.17
N ILE A 332 24.21 -36.88 -32.12
CA ILE A 332 24.48 -38.30 -32.38
C ILE A 332 24.93 -38.51 -33.83
N TRP A 333 24.27 -37.85 -34.78
CA TRP A 333 24.65 -37.89 -36.20
C TRP A 333 26.07 -37.39 -36.45
N LEU A 334 26.46 -36.29 -35.78
CA LEU A 334 27.83 -35.77 -35.84
C LEU A 334 28.84 -36.76 -35.23
N SER A 335 28.47 -37.42 -34.14
CA SER A 335 29.29 -38.48 -33.53
C SER A 335 29.52 -39.65 -34.49
N GLU A 336 28.47 -40.13 -35.15
CA GLU A 336 28.59 -41.19 -36.16
C GLU A 336 29.43 -40.75 -37.36
N TRP A 337 29.18 -39.54 -37.87
CA TRP A 337 29.97 -38.98 -38.97
C TRP A 337 31.46 -38.91 -38.65
N SER A 338 31.82 -38.57 -37.40
CA SER A 338 33.21 -38.55 -36.95
C SER A 338 33.86 -39.94 -36.84
N SER A 339 33.06 -41.01 -36.82
CA SER A 339 33.53 -42.39 -36.75
C SER A 339 33.62 -43.10 -38.11
N ASP A 340 33.19 -42.43 -39.20
CA ASP A 340 33.26 -42.99 -40.55
C ASP A 340 34.74 -43.25 -40.94
N LEU A 341 35.06 -44.49 -41.33
CA LEU A 341 36.41 -44.91 -41.69
C LEU A 341 36.84 -44.30 -43.04
N PRO A 342 38.08 -43.78 -43.17
CA PRO A 342 38.58 -43.33 -44.46
C PRO A 342 38.80 -44.51 -45.43
N ILE A 343 38.39 -44.35 -46.69
CA ILE A 343 38.61 -45.36 -47.73
C ILE A 343 40.05 -45.26 -48.22
N TYR A 344 40.77 -46.37 -48.20
CA TYR A 344 42.13 -46.49 -48.75
C TYR A 344 42.08 -47.29 -50.05
N ARG A 345 42.50 -46.69 -51.17
CA ARG A 345 42.67 -47.40 -52.45
C ARG A 345 44.14 -47.62 -52.77
N ASN A 346 44.47 -48.82 -53.27
CA ASN A 346 45.80 -49.15 -53.77
C ASN A 346 46.01 -48.46 -55.13
N GLY A 347 46.98 -47.54 -55.20
CA GLY A 347 47.43 -47.00 -56.47
C GLY A 347 48.21 -48.05 -57.28
N THR A 348 48.27 -47.85 -58.60
CA THR A 348 48.96 -48.75 -59.56
C THR A 348 50.45 -48.96 -59.27
N ASN A 349 51.06 -48.12 -58.42
CA ASN A 349 52.48 -48.19 -58.04
C ASN A 349 52.68 -48.65 -56.57
N GLY A 350 51.64 -49.20 -55.92
CA GLY A 350 51.71 -49.63 -54.51
C GLY A 350 51.59 -48.51 -53.47
N THR A 351 51.33 -47.27 -53.90
CA THR A 351 51.08 -46.13 -53.00
C THR A 351 49.62 -46.10 -52.54
N ILE A 352 49.39 -46.10 -51.23
CA ILE A 352 48.06 -46.04 -50.61
C ILE A 352 47.63 -44.57 -50.53
N PHE A 353 46.55 -44.20 -51.21
CA PHE A 353 45.96 -42.86 -51.10
C PHE A 353 44.72 -42.87 -50.20
N LYS A 354 44.61 -41.87 -49.33
CA LYS A 354 43.41 -41.59 -48.54
C LYS A 354 42.40 -40.90 -49.45
N GLU A 355 41.36 -41.61 -49.87
CA GLU A 355 40.28 -41.04 -50.68
C GLU A 355 39.10 -40.71 -49.75
N VAL A 356 38.65 -39.46 -49.78
CA VAL A 356 37.45 -39.05 -49.04
C VAL A 356 36.25 -39.42 -49.90
N ASP A 357 35.32 -40.20 -49.35
CA ASP A 357 34.09 -40.55 -50.06
C ASP A 357 33.21 -39.30 -50.20
N ILE A 358 33.31 -38.64 -51.35
CA ILE A 358 32.61 -37.39 -51.69
C ILE A 358 31.08 -37.55 -51.55
N PRO A 359 30.43 -38.63 -52.06
CA PRO A 359 28.99 -38.81 -51.89
C PRO A 359 28.56 -39.00 -50.42
N GLN A 360 29.28 -39.82 -49.63
CA GLN A 360 28.97 -40.01 -48.21
C GLN A 360 29.14 -38.72 -47.41
N ARG A 361 30.21 -37.95 -47.66
CA ARG A 361 30.42 -36.64 -47.04
C ARG A 361 29.27 -35.68 -47.35
N ASN A 362 28.88 -35.58 -48.63
CA ASN A 362 27.80 -34.69 -49.05
C ASN A 362 26.45 -35.11 -48.42
N MET A 363 26.17 -36.42 -48.31
CA MET A 363 24.99 -36.94 -47.60
C MET A 363 25.00 -36.55 -46.12
N ARG A 364 26.11 -36.81 -45.40
CA ARG A 364 26.25 -36.49 -43.97
C ARG A 364 26.06 -34.99 -43.71
N LEU A 365 26.67 -34.14 -44.56
CA LEU A 365 26.57 -32.68 -44.47
C LEU A 365 25.15 -32.17 -44.79
N LEU A 366 24.48 -32.73 -45.80
CA LEU A 366 23.11 -32.36 -46.15
C LEU A 366 22.13 -32.72 -45.03
N VAL A 367 22.23 -33.92 -44.46
CA VAL A 367 21.38 -34.35 -43.34
C VAL A 367 21.65 -33.48 -42.10
N TYR A 368 22.91 -33.20 -41.77
CA TYR A 368 23.25 -32.33 -40.65
C TYR A 368 22.69 -30.90 -40.85
N GLY A 369 22.82 -30.34 -42.05
CA GLY A 369 22.22 -29.05 -42.42
C GLY A 369 20.70 -29.06 -42.32
N ALA A 370 20.04 -30.12 -42.81
CA ALA A 370 18.59 -30.27 -42.72
C ALA A 370 18.09 -30.38 -41.26
N LEU A 371 18.80 -31.12 -40.41
CA LEU A 371 18.50 -31.21 -38.98
C LEU A 371 18.67 -29.85 -38.28
N GLY A 372 19.72 -29.09 -38.64
CA GLY A 372 19.92 -27.73 -38.12
C GLY A 372 18.81 -26.75 -38.54
N LEU A 373 18.37 -26.81 -39.80
CA LEU A 373 17.22 -26.02 -40.28
C LEU A 373 15.94 -26.41 -39.56
N LEU A 374 15.68 -27.71 -39.42
CA LEU A 374 14.51 -28.22 -38.71
C LEU A 374 14.52 -27.79 -37.24
N GLN A 375 15.67 -27.89 -36.57
CA GLN A 375 15.88 -27.40 -35.21
C GLN A 375 15.56 -25.89 -35.11
N GLY A 376 16.05 -25.08 -36.04
CA GLY A 376 15.77 -23.64 -36.10
C GLY A 376 14.27 -23.34 -36.26
N ILE A 377 13.59 -24.07 -37.15
CA ILE A 377 12.14 -23.96 -37.37
C ILE A 377 11.38 -24.26 -36.08
N PHE A 378 11.66 -25.40 -35.43
CA PHE A 378 10.99 -25.77 -34.17
C PHE A 378 11.27 -24.77 -33.04
N THR A 379 12.48 -24.21 -32.96
CA THR A 379 12.81 -23.18 -31.96
C THR A 379 11.95 -21.94 -32.17
N ILE A 380 11.85 -21.45 -33.40
CA ILE A 380 11.06 -20.26 -33.73
C ILE A 380 9.59 -20.50 -33.40
N PHE A 381 9.02 -21.62 -33.82
CA PHE A 381 7.61 -21.95 -33.52
C PHE A 381 7.37 -22.15 -32.02
N ALA A 382 8.31 -22.78 -31.29
CA ALA A 382 8.22 -22.97 -29.84
C ALA A 382 8.22 -21.63 -29.09
N SER A 383 9.17 -20.74 -29.39
CA SER A 383 9.26 -19.42 -28.78
C SER A 383 8.07 -18.53 -29.17
N LEU A 384 7.59 -18.59 -30.42
CA LEU A 384 6.40 -17.86 -30.85
C LEU A 384 5.14 -18.34 -30.12
N ALA A 385 4.92 -19.65 -30.03
CA ALA A 385 3.78 -20.23 -29.32
C ALA A 385 3.75 -19.80 -27.84
N LEU A 386 4.92 -19.80 -27.20
CA LEU A 386 5.07 -19.37 -25.81
C LEU A 386 4.79 -17.87 -25.66
N TYR A 387 5.33 -17.02 -26.53
CA TYR A 387 5.14 -15.56 -26.45
C TYR A 387 3.68 -15.17 -26.71
N VAL A 388 3.05 -15.77 -27.71
CA VAL A 388 1.61 -15.60 -27.98
C VAL A 388 0.79 -16.05 -26.77
N GLY A 389 1.15 -17.19 -26.16
CA GLY A 389 0.50 -17.68 -24.95
C GLY A 389 0.62 -16.73 -23.76
N ASN A 390 1.78 -16.09 -23.59
CA ASN A 390 2.01 -15.09 -22.56
C ASN A 390 1.08 -13.88 -22.72
N ILE A 391 0.90 -13.40 -23.94
CA ILE A 391 -0.01 -12.28 -24.25
C ILE A 391 -1.46 -12.66 -23.96
N TYR A 392 -1.90 -13.85 -24.34
CA TYR A 392 -3.26 -14.32 -24.04
C TYR A 392 -3.50 -14.42 -22.53
N ALA A 393 -2.55 -14.98 -21.78
CA ALA A 393 -2.65 -15.08 -20.33
C ALA A 393 -2.67 -13.71 -19.63
N GLY A 394 -1.77 -12.79 -20.04
CA GLY A 394 -1.71 -11.43 -19.52
C GLY A 394 -3.02 -10.68 -19.74
N ARG A 395 -3.56 -10.72 -20.98
CA ARG A 395 -4.85 -10.11 -21.32
C ARG A 395 -6.00 -10.72 -20.52
N ALA A 396 -6.10 -12.05 -20.48
CA ALA A 396 -7.16 -12.72 -19.75
C ALA A 396 -7.14 -12.39 -18.25
N LEU A 397 -5.96 -12.45 -17.61
CA LEU A 397 -5.83 -12.14 -16.18
C LEU A 397 -6.09 -10.67 -15.88
N HIS A 398 -5.61 -9.76 -16.73
CA HIS A 398 -5.89 -8.32 -16.61
C HIS A 398 -7.37 -8.00 -16.75
N ASP A 399 -8.06 -8.59 -17.74
CA ASP A 399 -9.49 -8.34 -17.96
C ASP A 399 -10.34 -8.84 -16.78
N HIS A 400 -10.03 -10.01 -16.21
CA HIS A 400 -10.69 -10.48 -14.99
C HIS A 400 -10.40 -9.56 -13.79
N LEU A 401 -9.16 -9.11 -13.64
CA LEU A 401 -8.76 -8.21 -12.55
C LEU A 401 -9.52 -6.88 -12.60
N VAL A 402 -9.55 -6.21 -13.75
CA VAL A 402 -10.28 -4.93 -13.94
C VAL A 402 -11.76 -5.10 -13.66
N ASN A 403 -12.38 -6.11 -14.29
CA ASN A 403 -13.82 -6.33 -14.18
C ASN A 403 -14.25 -6.65 -12.75
N ASN A 404 -13.41 -7.37 -11.99
CA ASN A 404 -13.73 -7.70 -10.61
C ASN A 404 -13.53 -6.52 -9.65
N ILE A 405 -12.43 -5.77 -9.80
CA ILE A 405 -12.14 -4.60 -8.95
C ILE A 405 -13.18 -3.50 -9.16
N LEU A 406 -13.57 -3.20 -10.40
CA LEU A 406 -14.59 -2.18 -10.68
C LEU A 406 -15.98 -2.56 -10.13
N ALA A 407 -16.21 -3.85 -9.93
CA ALA A 407 -17.44 -4.37 -9.34
C ALA A 407 -17.28 -4.72 -7.85
N SER A 408 -16.20 -4.32 -7.19
CA SER A 408 -15.96 -4.59 -5.77
C SER A 408 -16.61 -3.52 -4.89
N PRO A 409 -17.12 -3.87 -3.69
CA PRO A 409 -17.80 -2.94 -2.80
C PRO A 409 -16.87 -1.83 -2.29
N MET A 410 -17.43 -0.66 -1.93
CA MET A 410 -16.64 0.46 -1.37
C MET A 410 -15.77 0.06 -0.17
N MET A 411 -16.26 -0.87 0.66
CA MET A 411 -15.52 -1.44 1.79
C MET A 411 -14.14 -1.99 1.40
N PHE A 412 -14.02 -2.59 0.22
CA PHE A 412 -12.74 -3.08 -0.27
C PHE A 412 -11.74 -1.93 -0.48
N PHE A 413 -12.19 -0.79 -1.01
CA PHE A 413 -11.35 0.38 -1.26
C PHE A 413 -10.95 1.13 0.02
N ASP A 414 -11.81 1.12 1.04
CA ASP A 414 -11.51 1.73 2.34
C ASP A 414 -10.50 0.90 3.14
N THR A 415 -10.61 -0.43 3.07
CA THR A 415 -9.73 -1.36 3.78
C THR A 415 -8.42 -1.65 3.04
N THR A 416 -8.42 -1.51 1.71
CA THR A 416 -7.27 -1.81 0.85
C THR A 416 -6.55 -0.53 0.43
N PRO A 417 -5.28 -0.33 0.81
CA PRO A 417 -4.53 0.84 0.40
C PRO A 417 -4.47 0.98 -1.14
N THR A 418 -4.71 2.18 -1.67
CA THR A 418 -4.65 2.47 -3.12
C THR A 418 -3.31 2.04 -3.75
N GLY A 419 -2.21 2.17 -3.01
CA GLY A 419 -0.89 1.72 -3.47
C GLY A 419 -0.80 0.20 -3.70
N ARG A 420 -1.58 -0.61 -2.96
CA ARG A 420 -1.63 -2.06 -3.14
C ARG A 420 -2.36 -2.41 -4.44
N ILE A 421 -3.51 -1.80 -4.70
CA ILE A 421 -4.27 -1.96 -5.95
C ILE A 421 -3.39 -1.54 -7.15
N LEU A 422 -2.76 -0.37 -7.05
CA LEU A 422 -1.85 0.11 -8.10
C LEU A 422 -0.67 -0.84 -8.32
N ASN A 423 -0.11 -1.42 -7.26
CA ASN A 423 0.98 -2.40 -7.38
C ASN A 423 0.54 -3.69 -8.08
N ARG A 424 -0.74 -4.11 -7.95
CA ARG A 424 -1.29 -5.24 -8.73
C ARG A 424 -1.33 -4.93 -10.21
N PHE A 425 -1.88 -3.76 -10.59
CA PHE A 425 -1.97 -3.33 -11.98
C PHE A 425 -0.63 -2.96 -12.63
N SER A 426 0.34 -2.51 -11.84
CA SER A 426 1.66 -2.13 -12.36
C SER A 426 2.64 -3.29 -12.26
N LYS A 427 3.07 -3.66 -11.04
CA LYS A 427 4.19 -4.57 -10.86
C LYS A 427 3.84 -6.03 -11.07
N ASP A 428 2.70 -6.50 -10.54
CA ASP A 428 2.34 -7.91 -10.68
C ASP A 428 1.93 -8.23 -12.14
N VAL A 429 1.20 -7.33 -12.82
CA VAL A 429 0.93 -7.44 -14.27
C VAL A 429 2.21 -7.33 -15.10
N ASP A 430 3.14 -6.42 -14.80
CA ASP A 430 4.46 -6.35 -15.46
C ASP A 430 5.23 -7.68 -15.37
N VAL A 431 5.16 -8.37 -14.22
CA VAL A 431 5.79 -9.69 -14.03
C VAL A 431 5.13 -10.76 -14.90
N LEU A 432 3.80 -10.75 -15.02
CA LEU A 432 3.04 -11.63 -15.92
C LEU A 432 3.47 -11.43 -17.37
N ASP A 433 3.54 -10.17 -17.80
CA ASP A 433 3.76 -9.83 -19.21
C ASP A 433 5.21 -9.98 -19.66
N THR A 434 6.18 -9.70 -18.78
CA THR A 434 7.60 -9.62 -19.19
C THR A 434 8.49 -10.72 -18.64
N GLN A 435 8.19 -11.26 -17.45
CA GLN A 435 9.11 -12.15 -16.75
C GLN A 435 8.72 -13.63 -16.82
N ILE A 436 7.44 -13.95 -16.57
CA ILE A 436 7.00 -15.34 -16.44
C ILE A 436 7.26 -16.14 -17.71
N GLY A 437 6.94 -15.61 -18.89
CA GLY A 437 7.22 -16.26 -20.17
C GLY A 437 8.71 -16.61 -20.35
N ARG A 438 9.61 -15.63 -20.17
CA ARG A 438 11.07 -15.84 -20.31
C ARG A 438 11.62 -16.84 -19.31
N ILE A 439 11.16 -16.79 -18.06
CA ILE A 439 11.58 -17.72 -17.00
C ILE A 439 11.09 -19.12 -17.33
N TYR A 440 9.85 -19.26 -17.77
CA TYR A 440 9.26 -20.55 -18.15
C TYR A 440 10.00 -21.18 -19.34
N GLU A 441 10.32 -20.40 -20.37
CA GLU A 441 11.15 -20.83 -21.50
C GLU A 441 12.51 -21.35 -21.05
N SER A 442 13.21 -20.55 -20.23
CA SER A 442 14.53 -20.90 -19.72
C SER A 442 14.49 -22.13 -18.81
N TRP A 443 13.47 -22.24 -17.96
CA TRP A 443 13.25 -23.36 -17.07
C TRP A 443 12.97 -24.65 -17.84
N LEU A 444 12.04 -24.63 -18.79
CA LEU A 444 11.68 -25.79 -19.61
C LEU A 444 12.86 -26.27 -20.46
N SER A 445 13.59 -25.33 -21.07
CA SER A 445 14.81 -25.64 -21.83
C SER A 445 15.90 -26.28 -20.95
N CYS A 446 16.15 -25.72 -19.76
CA CYS A 446 17.11 -26.30 -18.81
C CYS A 446 16.68 -27.69 -18.33
N LEU A 447 15.39 -27.87 -18.02
CA LEU A 447 14.85 -29.15 -17.56
C LEU A 447 15.03 -30.24 -18.62
N LEU A 448 14.68 -29.96 -19.87
CA LEU A 448 14.86 -30.89 -20.98
C LEU A 448 16.35 -31.18 -21.24
N ARG A 449 17.23 -30.18 -21.12
CA ARG A 449 18.68 -30.34 -21.30
C ARG A 449 19.34 -31.13 -20.17
N VAL A 450 18.82 -31.07 -18.94
CA VAL A 450 19.29 -31.93 -17.83
C VAL A 450 18.86 -33.37 -18.05
N ILE A 451 17.62 -33.59 -18.53
CA ILE A 451 17.10 -34.93 -18.84
C ILE A 451 17.86 -35.57 -20.02
N SER A 452 18.31 -34.77 -21.00
CA SER A 452 19.03 -35.29 -22.16
C SER A 452 20.39 -35.90 -21.81
N VAL A 453 21.03 -35.47 -20.73
CA VAL A 453 22.38 -35.91 -20.37
C VAL A 453 22.47 -37.39 -19.97
N PRO A 454 21.68 -37.91 -19.01
CA PRO A 454 21.68 -39.35 -18.74
C PRO A 454 21.21 -40.18 -19.93
N ILE A 455 20.36 -39.64 -20.82
CA ILE A 455 19.93 -40.33 -22.05
C ILE A 455 21.12 -40.52 -23.00
N VAL A 456 21.85 -39.45 -23.30
CA VAL A 456 22.98 -39.48 -24.24
C VAL A 456 24.18 -40.26 -23.67
N ILE A 457 24.53 -40.04 -22.40
CA ILE A 457 25.64 -40.76 -21.77
C ILE A 457 25.27 -42.23 -21.54
N GLY A 458 24.01 -42.52 -21.20
CA GLY A 458 23.50 -43.88 -21.02
C GLY A 458 23.45 -44.68 -22.32
N TYR A 459 23.21 -44.03 -23.46
CA TYR A 459 23.30 -44.65 -24.79
C TYR A 459 24.71 -45.17 -25.08
N SER A 460 25.74 -44.37 -24.78
CA SER A 460 27.14 -44.77 -25.02
C SER A 460 27.68 -45.69 -23.92
N THR A 461 27.39 -45.40 -22.65
CA THR A 461 27.97 -46.06 -21.47
C THR A 461 26.86 -46.41 -20.46
N PRO A 462 26.19 -47.57 -20.58
CA PRO A 462 25.03 -47.90 -19.74
C PRO A 462 25.37 -47.98 -18.25
N TYR A 463 26.58 -48.41 -17.89
CA TYR A 463 27.04 -48.48 -16.49
C TYR A 463 27.09 -47.11 -15.79
N PHE A 464 27.17 -46.01 -16.54
CA PHE A 464 27.11 -44.65 -15.98
C PHE A 464 25.79 -44.40 -15.23
N LEU A 465 24.68 -45.02 -15.64
CA LEU A 465 23.38 -44.83 -14.99
C LEU A 465 23.38 -45.29 -13.52
N ILE A 466 24.21 -46.28 -13.18
CA ILE A 466 24.39 -46.74 -11.79
C ILE A 466 25.07 -45.64 -10.95
N ALA A 467 26.08 -44.97 -11.50
CA ALA A 467 26.76 -43.85 -10.82
C ALA A 467 25.92 -42.56 -10.83
N PHE A 468 25.04 -42.38 -11.81
CA PHE A 468 24.15 -41.22 -11.90
C PHE A 468 23.07 -41.21 -10.81
N LEU A 469 22.50 -42.37 -10.45
CA LEU A 469 21.44 -42.48 -9.45
C LEU A 469 21.79 -41.84 -8.09
N PRO A 470 22.93 -42.15 -7.43
CA PRO A 470 23.30 -41.51 -6.18
C PRO A 470 23.58 -40.00 -6.34
N LEU A 471 24.15 -39.57 -7.48
CA LEU A 471 24.38 -38.15 -7.76
C LEU A 471 23.05 -37.38 -7.91
N ALA A 472 22.05 -37.99 -8.54
CA ALA A 472 20.71 -37.42 -8.65
C ALA A 472 20.02 -37.28 -7.29
N ILE A 473 20.20 -38.25 -6.37
CA ILE A 473 19.69 -38.17 -5.00
C ILE A 473 20.34 -36.99 -4.25
N ILE A 474 21.67 -36.85 -4.33
CA ILE A 474 22.40 -35.72 -3.73
C ILE A 474 21.90 -34.39 -4.31
N TYR A 475 21.71 -34.31 -5.62
CA TYR A 475 21.17 -33.14 -6.29
C TYR A 475 19.78 -32.76 -5.75
N ILE A 476 18.84 -33.71 -5.69
CA ILE A 476 17.49 -33.46 -5.19
C ILE A 476 17.52 -33.01 -3.72
N ALA A 477 18.39 -33.59 -2.89
CA ALA A 477 18.54 -33.19 -1.50
C ALA A 477 19.05 -31.74 -1.36
N VAL A 478 20.11 -31.38 -2.10
CA VAL A 478 20.66 -30.01 -2.13
C VAL A 478 19.62 -29.02 -2.66
N GLN A 479 18.92 -29.36 -3.75
CA GLN A 479 17.89 -28.52 -4.34
C GLN A 479 16.76 -28.25 -3.36
N ARG A 480 16.22 -29.28 -2.68
CA ARG A 480 15.13 -29.11 -1.71
C ARG A 480 15.54 -28.21 -0.54
N PHE A 481 16.74 -28.40 0.00
CA PHE A 481 17.26 -27.57 1.08
C PHE A 481 17.45 -26.11 0.66
N TYR A 482 18.03 -25.89 -0.53
CA TYR A 482 18.26 -24.57 -1.07
C TYR A 482 16.96 -23.82 -1.35
N VAL A 483 16.03 -24.43 -2.08
CA VAL A 483 14.76 -23.79 -2.47
C VAL A 483 13.95 -23.39 -1.24
N ALA A 484 13.89 -24.25 -0.22
CA ALA A 484 13.21 -23.93 1.03
C ALA A 484 13.79 -22.70 1.73
N THR A 485 15.13 -22.61 1.81
CA THR A 485 15.85 -21.51 2.47
C THR A 485 15.79 -20.21 1.65
N SER A 486 16.09 -20.30 0.35
CA SER A 486 16.12 -19.17 -0.59
C SER A 486 14.76 -18.47 -0.68
N ARG A 487 13.67 -19.25 -0.68
CA ARG A 487 12.31 -18.72 -0.66
C ARG A 487 12.02 -17.86 0.57
N GLN A 488 12.44 -18.29 1.77
CA GLN A 488 12.23 -17.50 2.99
C GLN A 488 13.09 -16.24 3.00
N LEU A 489 14.34 -16.32 2.56
CA LEU A 489 15.22 -15.16 2.44
C LEU A 489 14.64 -14.10 1.49
N LYS A 490 14.15 -14.51 0.31
CA LYS A 490 13.50 -13.60 -0.64
C LYS A 490 12.21 -12.97 -0.09
N ARG A 491 11.42 -13.72 0.70
CA ARG A 491 10.21 -13.20 1.36
C ARG A 491 10.54 -12.13 2.40
N LEU A 492 11.54 -12.41 3.23
CA LEU A 492 12.02 -11.48 4.25
C LEU A 492 12.56 -10.19 3.60
N GLU A 493 13.37 -10.34 2.55
CA GLU A 493 13.90 -9.24 1.73
C GLU A 493 12.76 -8.36 1.15
N SER A 494 11.75 -8.98 0.53
CA SER A 494 10.63 -8.23 -0.05
C SER A 494 9.87 -7.44 1.02
N THR A 495 9.72 -7.99 2.22
CA THR A 495 8.98 -7.36 3.32
C THR A 495 9.75 -6.18 3.90
N LEU A 496 11.08 -6.33 4.08
CA LEU A 496 11.94 -5.28 4.64
C LEU A 496 12.23 -4.14 3.66
N ARG A 497 12.06 -4.37 2.35
CA ARG A 497 12.23 -3.33 1.34
C ARG A 497 11.10 -2.28 1.36
N SER A 498 9.87 -2.68 1.65
CA SER A 498 8.69 -1.79 1.61
C SER A 498 8.77 -0.60 2.58
N PRO A 499 9.17 -0.78 3.86
CA PRO A 499 9.40 0.32 4.80
C PRO A 499 10.36 1.41 4.31
N ILE A 500 11.37 1.06 3.50
CA ILE A 500 12.33 2.03 2.94
C ILE A 500 11.60 3.00 2.00
N TYR A 501 10.81 2.47 1.07
CA TYR A 501 10.02 3.30 0.14
C TYR A 501 8.94 4.11 0.85
N SER A 502 8.28 3.52 1.84
CA SER A 502 7.28 4.25 2.65
C SER A 502 7.94 5.41 3.40
N HIS A 503 9.09 5.17 4.04
CA HIS A 503 9.86 6.20 4.74
C HIS A 503 10.31 7.32 3.80
N PHE A 504 10.78 6.97 2.60
CA PHE A 504 11.19 7.93 1.58
C PHE A 504 10.01 8.78 1.09
N GLY A 505 8.88 8.14 0.79
CA GLY A 505 7.64 8.83 0.39
C GLY A 505 7.10 9.77 1.46
N GLU A 506 7.13 9.36 2.73
CA GLU A 506 6.80 10.23 3.87
C GLU A 506 7.77 11.42 3.99
N SER A 507 9.06 11.18 3.77
CA SER A 507 10.10 12.21 3.88
C SER A 507 9.94 13.29 2.80
N ILE A 508 9.66 12.91 1.55
CA ILE A 508 9.40 13.86 0.46
C ILE A 508 8.14 14.68 0.74
N ASN A 509 7.05 13.99 1.10
CA ASN A 509 5.80 14.66 1.43
C ASN A 509 5.93 15.54 2.68
N GLY A 510 6.83 15.24 3.61
CA GLY A 510 7.05 15.96 4.86
C GLY A 510 8.23 16.94 4.86
N VAL A 511 8.90 17.17 3.72
CA VAL A 511 10.22 17.83 3.69
C VAL A 511 10.25 19.24 4.28
N ALA A 512 9.18 20.02 4.09
CA ALA A 512 9.07 21.36 4.67
C ALA A 512 9.00 21.28 6.20
N THR A 513 8.17 20.37 6.71
CA THR A 513 7.97 20.12 8.15
C THR A 513 9.23 19.56 8.81
N ILE A 514 9.92 18.60 8.18
CA ILE A 514 11.17 18.03 8.71
C ILE A 514 12.25 19.10 8.84
N ARG A 515 12.36 20.00 7.86
CA ARG A 515 13.31 21.12 7.89
C ARG A 515 12.91 22.19 8.92
N ALA A 516 11.62 22.50 9.03
CA ALA A 516 11.07 23.43 10.01
C ALA A 516 11.40 23.00 11.46
N PHE A 517 11.21 21.70 11.76
CA PHE A 517 11.50 21.14 13.09
C PHE A 517 12.97 20.76 13.33
N GLY A 518 13.86 20.88 12.33
CA GLY A 518 15.29 20.56 12.47
C GLY A 518 15.59 19.07 12.71
N GLN A 519 14.74 18.17 12.21
CA GLN A 519 14.80 16.72 12.52
C GLN A 519 15.46 15.87 11.43
N GLN A 520 16.33 16.47 10.61
CA GLN A 520 16.97 15.77 9.48
C GLN A 520 17.78 14.55 9.95
N ASN A 521 18.58 14.69 11.01
CA ASN A 521 19.45 13.62 11.51
C ASN A 521 18.66 12.39 11.97
N VAL A 522 17.53 12.60 12.65
CA VAL A 522 16.64 11.50 13.09
C VAL A 522 16.09 10.75 11.88
N PHE A 523 15.68 11.46 10.83
CA PHE A 523 15.20 10.84 9.59
C PHE A 523 16.31 10.12 8.82
N ILE A 524 17.53 10.67 8.79
CA ILE A 524 18.69 10.03 8.16
C ILE A 524 19.00 8.71 8.88
N GLN A 525 19.17 8.73 10.20
CA GLN A 525 19.46 7.53 10.99
C GLN A 525 18.33 6.49 10.88
N SER A 526 17.07 6.94 10.87
CA SER A 526 15.92 6.06 10.67
C SER A 526 15.89 5.42 9.27
N SER A 527 16.44 6.10 8.26
CA SER A 527 16.59 5.58 6.91
C SER A 527 17.72 4.57 6.83
N GLU A 528 18.88 4.88 7.40
CA GLU A 528 20.05 4.00 7.46
C GLU A 528 19.70 2.68 8.15
N ASN A 529 19.05 2.74 9.32
CA ASN A 529 18.62 1.54 10.06
C ASN A 529 17.70 0.62 9.21
N LYS A 530 16.76 1.19 8.45
CA LYS A 530 15.86 0.39 7.58
C LYS A 530 16.62 -0.24 6.42
N VAL A 531 17.59 0.47 5.84
CA VAL A 531 18.45 -0.06 4.78
C VAL A 531 19.33 -1.19 5.32
N ASP A 532 19.89 -1.03 6.53
CA ASP A 532 20.72 -2.04 7.18
C ASP A 532 19.93 -3.30 7.54
N GLU A 533 18.70 -3.17 8.02
CA GLU A 533 17.80 -4.31 8.24
C GLU A 533 17.55 -5.09 6.94
N ASN A 534 17.27 -4.40 5.83
CA ASN A 534 17.12 -5.04 4.53
C ASN A 534 18.42 -5.74 4.08
N ASN A 535 19.57 -5.08 4.26
CA ASN A 535 20.88 -5.64 3.88
C ASN A 535 21.25 -6.88 4.69
N ARG A 536 20.92 -6.93 5.99
CA ARG A 536 21.10 -8.11 6.85
C ARG A 536 20.41 -9.36 6.30
N CYS A 537 19.31 -9.20 5.57
CA CYS A 537 18.57 -10.29 4.96
C CYS A 537 18.98 -10.56 3.51
N TYR A 538 19.29 -9.51 2.77
CA TYR A 538 19.74 -9.61 1.37
C TYR A 538 21.11 -10.29 1.24
N TYR A 539 22.07 -9.99 2.12
CA TYR A 539 23.42 -10.53 2.02
C TYR A 539 23.46 -12.07 2.14
N PRO A 540 22.79 -12.72 3.12
CA PRO A 540 22.63 -14.18 3.14
C PRO A 540 22.03 -14.79 1.87
N SER A 541 21.13 -14.08 1.18
CA SER A 541 20.55 -14.54 -0.10
C SER A 541 21.62 -14.68 -1.19
N ILE A 542 22.55 -13.72 -1.27
CA ILE A 542 23.69 -13.79 -2.20
C ILE A 542 24.64 -14.94 -1.82
N VAL A 543 24.94 -15.09 -0.53
CA VAL A 543 25.83 -16.17 -0.04
C VAL A 543 25.20 -17.54 -0.29
N ALA A 544 23.90 -17.70 -0.08
CA ALA A 544 23.18 -18.94 -0.37
C ALA A 544 23.28 -19.32 -1.87
N ASN A 545 23.18 -18.35 -2.78
CA ASN A 545 23.39 -18.58 -4.21
C ASN A 545 24.82 -19.08 -4.51
N ARG A 546 25.84 -18.51 -3.86
CA ARG A 546 27.23 -18.97 -4.00
C ARG A 546 27.42 -20.39 -3.44
N TRP A 547 26.85 -20.67 -2.27
CA TRP A 547 26.88 -22.00 -1.65
C TRP A 547 26.29 -23.07 -2.59
N LEU A 548 25.13 -22.79 -3.20
CA LEU A 548 24.50 -23.68 -4.15
C LEU A 548 25.41 -23.94 -5.36
N ALA A 549 25.96 -22.88 -5.95
CA ALA A 549 26.81 -22.97 -7.14
C ALA A 549 27.99 -23.93 -6.91
N VAL A 550 28.71 -23.80 -5.78
CA VAL A 550 29.84 -24.67 -5.44
C VAL A 550 29.42 -26.15 -5.29
N ARG A 551 28.25 -26.41 -4.71
CA ARG A 551 27.74 -27.80 -4.55
C ARG A 551 27.30 -28.41 -5.87
N LEU A 552 26.64 -27.63 -6.74
CA LEU A 552 26.24 -28.09 -8.07
C LEU A 552 27.45 -28.28 -9.00
N GLU A 553 28.48 -27.45 -8.85
CA GLU A 553 29.77 -27.64 -9.53
C GLU A 553 30.44 -28.96 -9.13
N PHE A 554 30.42 -29.30 -7.84
CA PHE A 554 30.93 -30.58 -7.38
C PHE A 554 30.16 -31.78 -7.97
N VAL A 555 28.83 -31.72 -8.01
CA VAL A 555 27.99 -32.78 -8.62
C VAL A 555 28.25 -32.88 -10.12
N GLY A 556 28.31 -31.76 -10.83
CA GLY A 556 28.60 -31.72 -12.26
C GLY A 556 29.99 -32.25 -12.61
N ASN A 557 31.02 -31.88 -11.84
CA ASN A 557 32.38 -32.41 -12.01
C ASN A 557 32.44 -33.93 -11.71
N SER A 558 31.63 -34.42 -10.77
CA SER A 558 31.50 -35.86 -10.51
C SER A 558 30.87 -36.59 -11.71
N VAL A 559 29.85 -36.00 -12.35
CA VAL A 559 29.27 -36.53 -13.61
C VAL A 559 30.34 -36.61 -14.70
N VAL A 560 31.14 -35.56 -14.89
CA VAL A 560 32.26 -35.55 -15.85
C VAL A 560 33.28 -36.64 -15.52
N PHE A 561 33.67 -36.77 -14.25
CA PHE A 561 34.62 -37.79 -13.82
C PHE A 561 34.14 -39.21 -14.16
N PHE A 562 32.91 -39.56 -13.78
CA PHE A 562 32.37 -40.89 -14.08
C PHE A 562 32.14 -41.13 -15.57
N ALA A 563 31.69 -40.12 -16.33
CA ALA A 563 31.52 -40.23 -17.78
C ALA A 563 32.87 -40.52 -18.46
N CYS A 564 33.94 -39.81 -18.09
CA CYS A 564 35.29 -40.06 -18.59
C CYS A 564 35.83 -41.42 -18.14
N LEU A 565 35.63 -41.81 -16.87
CA LEU A 565 36.11 -43.08 -16.32
C LEU A 565 35.51 -44.28 -17.07
N PHE A 566 34.18 -44.29 -17.27
CA PHE A 566 33.51 -45.37 -17.99
C PHE A 566 33.80 -45.35 -19.49
N ALA A 567 34.04 -44.18 -20.10
CA ALA A 567 34.53 -44.10 -21.47
C ALA A 567 35.92 -44.74 -21.62
N VAL A 568 36.82 -44.56 -20.66
CA VAL A 568 38.15 -45.19 -20.65
C VAL A 568 38.05 -46.71 -20.47
N PHE A 569 37.19 -47.19 -19.57
CA PHE A 569 36.93 -48.63 -19.42
C PHE A 569 36.32 -49.24 -20.68
N GLY A 570 35.40 -48.52 -21.33
CA GLY A 570 34.75 -48.92 -22.59
C GLY A 570 35.56 -48.66 -23.85
N ARG A 571 36.84 -48.24 -23.76
CA ARG A 571 37.66 -47.83 -24.91
C ARG A 571 37.81 -48.88 -26.01
N ALA A 572 37.64 -50.16 -25.68
CA ALA A 572 37.74 -51.26 -26.64
C ALA A 572 36.49 -51.40 -27.52
N THR A 573 35.34 -50.96 -27.04
CA THR A 573 34.04 -51.10 -27.73
C THR A 573 33.51 -49.78 -28.28
N LEU A 574 34.01 -48.65 -27.77
CA LEU A 574 33.53 -47.31 -28.12
C LEU A 574 34.38 -46.66 -29.21
N THR A 575 33.72 -45.98 -30.15
CA THR A 575 34.39 -45.15 -31.15
C THR A 575 34.73 -43.77 -30.58
N GLY A 576 35.77 -43.11 -31.12
CA GLY A 576 36.18 -41.77 -30.66
C GLY A 576 35.06 -40.73 -30.70
N GLY A 577 34.15 -40.82 -31.68
CA GLY A 577 32.97 -39.95 -31.78
C GLY A 577 32.01 -40.08 -30.60
N THR A 578 31.65 -41.31 -30.22
CA THR A 578 30.72 -41.57 -29.12
C THR A 578 31.28 -41.16 -27.75
N VAL A 579 32.60 -41.29 -27.56
CA VAL A 579 33.30 -40.77 -26.38
C VAL A 579 33.28 -39.25 -26.36
N GLY A 580 33.59 -38.60 -27.49
CA GLY A 580 33.52 -37.14 -27.62
C GLY A 580 32.13 -36.57 -27.34
N LEU A 581 31.08 -37.23 -27.82
CA LEU A 581 29.69 -36.88 -27.53
C LEU A 581 29.37 -36.97 -26.03
N SER A 582 29.71 -38.09 -25.38
CA SER A 582 29.49 -38.32 -23.95
C SER A 582 30.16 -37.23 -23.09
N VAL A 583 31.45 -36.97 -23.35
CA VAL A 583 32.22 -35.96 -22.60
C VAL A 583 31.67 -34.55 -22.81
N THR A 584 31.27 -34.20 -24.04
CA THR A 584 30.69 -32.89 -24.35
C THR A 584 29.38 -32.65 -23.58
N TYR A 585 28.53 -33.67 -23.45
CA TYR A 585 27.29 -33.56 -22.67
C TYR A 585 27.56 -33.51 -21.16
N ALA A 586 28.53 -34.29 -20.68
CA ALA A 586 28.92 -34.26 -19.27
C ALA A 586 29.46 -32.89 -18.84
N LEU A 587 30.31 -32.26 -19.66
CA LEU A 587 30.88 -30.93 -19.38
C LEU A 587 29.81 -29.82 -19.31
N ASN A 588 28.77 -29.92 -20.13
CA ASN A 588 27.68 -28.94 -20.16
C ASN A 588 26.68 -29.10 -19.01
N VAL A 589 26.67 -30.25 -18.32
CA VAL A 589 25.69 -30.53 -17.25
C VAL A 589 25.83 -29.57 -16.09
N THR A 590 27.07 -29.23 -15.72
CA THR A 590 27.36 -28.41 -14.54
C THR A 590 26.70 -27.04 -14.61
N GLN A 591 26.85 -26.37 -15.75
CA GLN A 591 26.22 -25.07 -15.99
C GLN A 591 24.70 -25.20 -16.05
N THR A 592 24.21 -26.22 -16.75
CA THR A 592 22.76 -26.41 -16.95
C THR A 592 22.03 -26.72 -15.63
N LEU A 593 22.62 -27.51 -14.73
CA LEU A 593 22.07 -27.79 -13.41
C LEU A 593 21.98 -26.53 -12.53
N ASN A 594 23.03 -25.68 -12.56
CA ASN A 594 23.04 -24.42 -11.83
C ASN A 594 21.93 -23.48 -12.33
N TRP A 595 21.83 -23.34 -13.66
CA TRP A 595 20.75 -22.57 -14.28
C TRP A 595 19.35 -23.14 -13.95
N LEU A 596 19.16 -24.46 -13.94
CA LEU A 596 17.87 -25.08 -13.62
C LEU A 596 17.39 -24.74 -12.20
N VAL A 597 18.27 -24.83 -11.19
CA VAL A 597 17.89 -24.51 -9.80
C VAL A 597 17.57 -23.02 -9.67
N ARG A 598 18.35 -22.16 -10.31
CA ARG A 598 18.09 -20.72 -10.34
C ARG A 598 16.73 -20.41 -10.99
N MET A 599 16.46 -20.96 -12.17
CA MET A 599 15.19 -20.75 -12.88
C MET A 599 14.00 -21.32 -12.11
N THR A 600 14.16 -22.45 -11.41
CA THR A 600 13.12 -22.99 -10.52
C THR A 600 12.79 -22.01 -9.40
N THR A 601 13.81 -21.41 -8.80
CA THR A 601 13.63 -20.41 -7.73
C THR A 601 12.99 -19.12 -8.27
N GLU A 602 13.40 -18.67 -9.46
CA GLU A 602 12.79 -17.51 -10.12
C GLU A 602 11.34 -17.78 -10.54
N LEU A 603 11.01 -18.98 -11.00
CA LEU A 603 9.65 -19.40 -11.34
C LEU A 603 8.76 -19.44 -10.09
N GLU A 604 9.21 -20.08 -9.00
CA GLU A 604 8.48 -20.09 -7.72
C GLU A 604 8.25 -18.69 -7.14
N THR A 605 9.20 -17.76 -7.35
CA THR A 605 9.07 -16.40 -6.81
C THR A 605 8.08 -15.57 -7.64
N ASN A 606 8.20 -15.62 -8.97
CA ASN A 606 7.41 -14.77 -9.85
C ASN A 606 5.97 -15.28 -10.06
N ILE A 607 5.72 -16.58 -9.92
CA ILE A 607 4.35 -17.12 -10.00
C ILE A 607 3.44 -16.59 -8.88
N ILE A 608 4.00 -16.09 -7.76
CA ILE A 608 3.24 -15.44 -6.68
C ILE A 608 2.49 -14.19 -7.20
N ALA A 609 2.99 -13.53 -8.26
CA ALA A 609 2.26 -12.45 -8.93
C ALA A 609 0.93 -12.95 -9.53
N VAL A 610 0.91 -14.14 -10.13
CA VAL A 610 -0.34 -14.78 -10.63
C VAL A 610 -1.29 -15.03 -9.48
N GLU A 611 -0.80 -15.56 -8.36
CA GLU A 611 -1.61 -15.86 -7.18
C GLU A 611 -2.29 -14.58 -6.63
N ARG A 612 -1.53 -13.49 -6.52
CA ARG A 612 -2.03 -12.18 -6.07
C ARG A 612 -3.05 -11.55 -7.02
N VAL A 613 -2.80 -11.64 -8.33
CA VAL A 613 -3.76 -11.16 -9.33
C VAL A 613 -5.04 -12.01 -9.28
N LYS A 614 -4.90 -13.32 -9.10
CA LYS A 614 -6.04 -14.23 -8.96
C LYS A 614 -6.88 -13.92 -7.72
N GLU A 615 -6.25 -13.68 -6.57
CA GLU A 615 -6.93 -13.27 -5.34
C GLU A 615 -7.87 -12.09 -5.59
N TYR A 616 -7.39 -11.06 -6.32
CA TYR A 616 -8.17 -9.86 -6.62
C TYR A 616 -9.25 -10.08 -7.68
N SER A 617 -9.07 -11.10 -8.54
CA SER A 617 -10.09 -11.51 -9.51
C SER A 617 -11.25 -12.30 -8.90
N GLU A 618 -11.10 -12.78 -7.66
CA GLU A 618 -12.09 -13.63 -6.96
C GLU A 618 -12.70 -12.93 -5.72
N ILE A 619 -12.41 -11.64 -5.51
CA ILE A 619 -13.02 -10.82 -4.44
C ILE A 619 -14.55 -10.75 -4.62
N PRO A 620 -15.34 -10.73 -3.53
CA PRO A 620 -16.79 -10.56 -3.59
C PRO A 620 -17.18 -9.29 -4.36
N ARG A 621 -18.14 -9.43 -5.27
CA ARG A 621 -18.66 -8.36 -6.11
C ARG A 621 -19.91 -7.75 -5.49
N GLU A 622 -20.16 -6.49 -5.82
CA GLU A 622 -21.45 -5.83 -5.60
C GLU A 622 -22.57 -6.55 -6.35
N ALA A 623 -23.81 -6.20 -5.98
CA ALA A 623 -24.99 -6.71 -6.68
C ALA A 623 -24.92 -6.39 -8.18
N PRO A 624 -25.47 -7.25 -9.05
CA PRO A 624 -25.47 -7.02 -10.49
C PRO A 624 -26.07 -5.66 -10.86
N LEU A 625 -25.40 -4.93 -11.77
CA LEU A 625 -25.83 -3.61 -12.24
C LEU A 625 -27.24 -3.60 -12.83
N ILE A 626 -27.65 -4.69 -13.47
CA ILE A 626 -28.94 -4.82 -14.14
C ILE A 626 -29.57 -6.14 -13.70
N ILE A 627 -30.73 -6.05 -13.05
CA ILE A 627 -31.55 -7.18 -12.67
C ILE A 627 -32.77 -7.20 -13.60
N ALA A 628 -32.76 -8.10 -14.59
CA ALA A 628 -33.80 -8.17 -15.61
C ALA A 628 -35.21 -8.38 -15.03
N GLU A 629 -35.31 -9.05 -13.88
CA GLU A 629 -36.57 -9.38 -13.21
C GLU A 629 -37.24 -8.18 -12.53
N THR A 630 -36.47 -7.18 -12.08
CA THR A 630 -36.96 -6.04 -11.28
C THR A 630 -36.60 -4.68 -11.90
N THR A 631 -36.37 -4.64 -13.21
CA THR A 631 -36.02 -3.39 -13.90
C THR A 631 -37.22 -2.44 -13.85
N PRO A 632 -37.07 -1.21 -13.31
CA PRO A 632 -38.18 -0.27 -13.24
C PRO A 632 -38.62 0.20 -14.64
N GLU A 633 -39.87 0.63 -14.75
CA GLU A 633 -40.40 1.19 -15.99
C GLU A 633 -39.62 2.45 -16.43
N LYS A 634 -39.60 2.74 -17.74
CA LYS A 634 -38.92 3.92 -18.29
C LYS A 634 -39.43 5.26 -17.76
N THR A 635 -40.61 5.28 -17.15
CA THR A 635 -41.22 6.47 -16.55
C THR A 635 -40.73 6.74 -15.13
N TRP A 636 -39.95 5.82 -14.53
CA TRP A 636 -39.36 6.00 -13.21
C TRP A 636 -38.11 6.91 -13.26
N PRO A 637 -37.92 7.82 -12.28
CA PRO A 637 -38.80 8.14 -11.14
C PRO A 637 -39.85 9.21 -11.49
N GLN A 638 -41.14 8.99 -11.15
CA GLN A 638 -42.25 9.94 -11.45
C GLN A 638 -42.46 11.03 -10.39
N LYS A 639 -42.33 10.68 -9.09
CA LYS A 639 -42.67 11.58 -7.96
C LYS A 639 -41.49 11.98 -7.06
N GLY A 640 -40.32 11.34 -7.22
CA GLY A 640 -39.12 11.67 -6.44
C GLY A 640 -39.24 11.52 -4.91
N GLU A 641 -40.32 10.95 -4.40
CA GLU A 641 -40.59 10.78 -2.96
C GLU A 641 -39.58 9.81 -2.32
N ILE A 642 -38.94 10.23 -1.22
CA ILE A 642 -37.94 9.43 -0.50
C ILE A 642 -38.47 9.12 0.90
N VAL A 643 -38.69 7.83 1.17
CA VAL A 643 -39.19 7.32 2.46
C VAL A 643 -38.13 6.42 3.10
N PHE A 644 -37.62 6.82 4.26
CA PHE A 644 -36.78 5.95 5.10
C PHE A 644 -37.63 5.26 6.16
N SER A 645 -37.58 3.93 6.21
CA SER A 645 -38.30 3.13 7.21
C SER A 645 -37.34 2.17 7.90
N ASN A 646 -37.12 2.35 9.21
CA ASN A 646 -36.17 1.58 10.01
C ASN A 646 -34.78 1.50 9.35
N TYR A 647 -34.32 2.61 8.77
CA TYR A 647 -33.06 2.63 8.05
C TYR A 647 -31.89 2.66 9.03
N CYS A 648 -30.88 1.85 8.73
CA CYS A 648 -29.71 1.65 9.57
C CYS A 648 -28.47 1.61 8.68
N VAL A 649 -27.45 2.41 9.01
CA VAL A 649 -26.16 2.39 8.31
C VAL A 649 -25.11 1.94 9.27
N ARG A 650 -24.34 0.92 8.85
CA ARG A 650 -23.19 0.44 9.59
C ARG A 650 -21.95 0.58 8.73
N LEU A 651 -20.99 1.38 9.18
CA LEU A 651 -19.62 1.20 8.74
C LEU A 651 -19.10 -0.08 9.40
N VAL A 652 -18.79 -1.10 8.61
CA VAL A 652 -18.37 -2.43 9.11
C VAL A 652 -17.10 -2.38 9.98
N LEU A 653 -16.40 -1.25 10.00
CA LEU A 653 -15.21 -0.99 10.81
C LEU A 653 -15.51 -0.54 12.26
N LEU A 654 -16.78 -0.25 12.60
CA LEU A 654 -17.22 0.06 13.95
C LEU A 654 -18.23 -1.04 14.37
N GLU A 655 -18.02 -1.65 15.55
CA GLU A 655 -19.05 -2.52 16.16
C GLU A 655 -20.31 -1.71 16.50
N GLU A 656 -20.15 -0.40 16.70
CA GLU A 656 -21.24 0.55 16.94
C GLU A 656 -21.81 1.11 15.63
N LEU A 657 -23.12 1.33 15.64
CA LEU A 657 -23.86 1.92 14.54
C LEU A 657 -23.63 3.43 14.49
N GLU A 658 -23.30 3.97 13.31
CA GLU A 658 -23.11 5.42 13.14
C GLU A 658 -24.44 6.16 13.09
N LEU A 659 -25.48 5.53 12.55
CA LEU A 659 -26.85 6.04 12.48
C LEU A 659 -27.84 4.90 12.74
N GLU A 660 -28.71 5.10 13.73
CA GLU A 660 -29.76 4.15 14.11
C GLU A 660 -31.14 4.81 14.05
N ASN A 661 -32.15 4.01 13.67
CA ASN A 661 -33.58 4.32 13.81
C ASN A 661 -34.00 5.65 13.16
N LEU A 662 -33.53 5.91 11.94
CA LEU A 662 -33.94 7.09 11.19
C LEU A 662 -35.35 6.90 10.59
N HIS A 663 -36.27 7.79 10.95
CA HIS A 663 -37.61 7.90 10.37
C HIS A 663 -37.84 9.33 9.87
N TYR A 664 -37.82 9.51 8.56
CA TYR A 664 -38.08 10.80 7.93
C TYR A 664 -38.61 10.61 6.50
N CYS A 665 -39.46 11.54 6.05
CA CYS A 665 -40.03 11.57 4.70
C CYS A 665 -39.72 12.93 4.07
N LEU A 666 -39.16 12.92 2.86
CA LEU A 666 -38.89 14.14 2.08
C LEU A 666 -39.83 14.18 0.88
N ASP A 667 -40.61 15.25 0.79
CA ASP A 667 -41.54 15.50 -0.30
C ASP A 667 -40.88 16.30 -1.44
N TYR A 668 -41.47 16.20 -2.64
CA TYR A 668 -40.96 16.70 -3.94
C TYR A 668 -40.58 18.21 -4.00
N SER A 669 -40.93 19.01 -2.99
CA SER A 669 -40.77 20.47 -2.99
C SER A 669 -39.74 21.03 -1.99
N GLU A 670 -39.03 20.19 -1.24
CA GLU A 670 -38.03 20.60 -0.24
C GLU A 670 -36.58 20.26 -0.63
#